data_AF-A0A081AZU6-F1
#
_entry.id   AF-A0A081AZU6-F1
#
_cell.length_a   1.000
_cell.length_b   1.000
_cell.length_c   1.000
_cell.angle_alpha   90.00
_cell.angle_beta   90.00
_cell.angle_gamma   90.00
#
_symmetry.space_group_name_H-M   'P 1'
#
loop_
_entity.id
_entity.type
_entity.pdbx_description
1 polymer ?
#
loop_
_entity_poly.entity_id
_entity_poly.type
_entity_poly.pdbx_seq_one_letter_code
_entity_poly.pdbx_strand_id
1 'polypeptide(L)'
;MADSHDEVRAVESSTEEKMDTVASLVCESDDIAVFNKNQRQQPDSIVAERDSVVMPRKSGVATSESSAPRPSVVNIVVAEVATFFDVFGWLGVPMIIMFILSAAWTFMLAVIQVYADEMANIIMNTTEFDNGKFWLLPQPESELIISSVVLLALFGVGYAGLAVIMIFFYRAGGTGETNELHENATSASKTLNSTNTAEDGGGHLQRVIAWIRHKCDLPDEIRQHYYTAALDLPKLIFQTITLYTYLEKGFPTPIIYTYSVLLLCNWLVACYRSQRYVADPALVISRLYYTFDLFFAVFAPLVVLIFFIESFKFDREAFQTKTETIGTGTFDTVARLFGDPSQISSFCSAFHYLQFSSGSTLFYKSALNVLSLYKWKKIIMTLIHNRHERQLERKRRVLVGPVSSNVSRTASIKVAISKQFTASKLKFKMEKHFCSKLFLSLVFLCAGIGNFVYSIGAIASTSDLCSAYDKCAVASYQWNFGQKYCTCLVFADRQTAPKTYAEWIDPEDTTANLAELAHAGELRIIQIINRAVPELPEELKKCKYLEQLILAYTKTEMLPEWLSEFSHLEYMHIEGDFTSRRLTAIPDGTFDNMPHLSFLHLGSIPNVEKLPSLSSLKGLRYLTLAVLDSLKEIPSFDGLSKLSDLTIINAVRATTLPAMTPLTSLTKMVLRPKSAVCCNGFISGACNMTMAQCLPIASEKYPPTCTDARISEDDKALLDTFGAKICPNTAAVDREATAPTKHTTDELCGGVTYKECALNGVQGICYNTRMMVINCETTSGFIAMRKLQIQRGVGEPCDPEVEAWLGCA
;
A
#
# COMPACT_ATOMS: atom_id res chain seq x y z
N MET A 1 -67.80 5.58 43.36
CA MET A 1 -69.11 5.34 44.00
C MET A 1 -69.17 3.84 44.16
N ALA A 2 -69.07 3.36 45.40
CA ALA A 2 -68.37 2.11 45.75
C ALA A 2 -66.85 2.17 45.41
N ASP A 3 -65.89 1.57 46.12
CA ASP A 3 -65.85 0.41 47.05
C ASP A 3 -65.83 -0.96 46.36
N SER A 4 -65.04 -1.96 46.77
CA SER A 4 -63.97 -2.01 47.79
C SER A 4 -63.03 -3.21 47.58
N HIS A 5 -62.01 -3.35 48.45
CA HIS A 5 -61.12 -4.50 48.63
C HIS A 5 -61.76 -5.89 48.54
N ASP A 6 -60.94 -6.90 48.22
CA ASP A 6 -60.69 -7.98 49.18
C ASP A 6 -59.23 -8.53 49.07
N GLU A 7 -58.76 -9.26 50.08
CA GLU A 7 -57.37 -9.77 50.21
C GLU A 7 -57.34 -11.25 50.72
N VAL A 8 -56.23 -11.71 51.33
CA VAL A 8 -56.06 -13.04 52.02
C VAL A 8 -55.88 -14.22 51.03
N ARG A 9 -54.69 -14.86 50.89
CA ARG A 9 -53.98 -15.84 51.78
C ARG A 9 -54.71 -17.20 51.93
N ALA A 10 -54.05 -18.37 52.04
CA ALA A 10 -52.63 -18.76 51.92
C ALA A 10 -52.49 -20.32 51.89
N VAL A 11 -51.24 -20.83 51.77
CA VAL A 11 -50.80 -22.19 52.24
C VAL A 11 -51.30 -23.37 51.34
N GLU A 12 -50.60 -24.51 51.12
CA GLU A 12 -49.46 -25.20 51.80
C GLU A 12 -48.48 -25.93 50.83
N SER A 13 -47.36 -26.43 51.37
CA SER A 13 -46.49 -27.62 51.04
C SER A 13 -46.55 -28.39 49.69
N SER A 14 -45.52 -29.12 49.23
CA SER A 14 -44.05 -29.19 49.48
C SER A 14 -43.40 -30.27 48.57
N THR A 15 -42.06 -30.40 48.55
CA THR A 15 -41.24 -31.63 48.33
C THR A 15 -41.60 -32.62 47.20
N GLU A 16 -40.72 -32.95 46.25
CA GLU A 16 -39.54 -33.86 46.40
C GLU A 16 -38.55 -33.65 45.21
N GLU A 17 -37.22 -33.56 45.44
CA GLU A 17 -36.15 -34.59 45.24
C GLU A 17 -35.75 -34.91 43.77
N LYS A 18 -34.47 -35.14 43.39
CA LYS A 18 -33.13 -34.93 44.02
C LYS A 18 -31.99 -35.18 43.00
N MET A 19 -30.81 -34.55 43.21
CA MET A 19 -29.44 -35.03 42.86
C MET A 19 -29.14 -35.29 41.35
N ASP A 20 -27.92 -35.34 40.80
CA ASP A 20 -26.51 -35.35 41.30
C ASP A 20 -25.57 -34.97 40.11
N THR A 21 -24.25 -34.65 40.17
CA THR A 21 -23.24 -34.40 41.23
C THR A 21 -22.08 -33.52 40.66
N VAL A 22 -21.41 -32.69 41.48
CA VAL A 22 -19.92 -32.46 41.63
C VAL A 22 -18.96 -32.31 40.41
N ALA A 23 -17.85 -31.55 40.41
CA ALA A 23 -17.27 -30.41 41.20
C ALA A 23 -15.91 -29.99 40.51
N SER A 24 -15.04 -29.08 41.00
CA SER A 24 -14.92 -28.37 42.29
C SER A 24 -14.22 -26.99 42.22
N LEU A 25 -14.28 -26.26 43.34
CA LEU A 25 -13.70 -24.93 43.63
C LEU A 25 -13.11 -24.93 45.06
N VAL A 26 -12.12 -24.07 45.33
CA VAL A 26 -11.68 -23.58 46.67
C VAL A 26 -10.92 -22.25 46.47
N CYS A 27 -11.01 -21.17 47.25
CA CYS A 27 -12.06 -20.51 48.04
C CYS A 27 -11.57 -19.09 48.47
N GLU A 28 -12.49 -18.15 48.73
CA GLU A 28 -12.55 -17.14 49.84
C GLU A 28 -11.33 -16.29 50.29
N SER A 29 -11.45 -15.08 50.89
CA SER A 29 -12.55 -14.08 50.98
C SER A 29 -12.06 -12.73 51.59
N ASP A 30 -12.82 -11.67 51.28
CA ASP A 30 -13.23 -10.46 52.04
C ASP A 30 -12.42 -9.90 53.25
N ASP A 31 -11.79 -8.74 53.02
CA ASP A 31 -12.15 -7.39 53.55
C ASP A 31 -11.97 -6.92 55.04
N ILE A 32 -11.83 -5.59 55.17
CA ILE A 32 -11.94 -4.70 56.37
C ILE A 32 -10.78 -4.69 57.41
N ALA A 33 -10.63 -3.54 58.10
CA ALA A 33 -9.47 -3.16 58.94
C ALA A 33 -9.86 -2.78 60.39
N VAL A 34 -8.87 -2.77 61.33
CA VAL A 34 -8.66 -1.78 62.44
C VAL A 34 -7.51 -2.20 63.38
N PHE A 35 -6.81 -1.22 64.01
CA PHE A 35 -5.78 -1.42 65.06
C PHE A 35 -6.38 -2.02 66.36
N ASN A 36 -5.65 -2.71 67.27
CA ASN A 36 -4.49 -2.21 68.03
C ASN A 36 -3.86 -3.30 68.94
N LYS A 37 -2.61 -3.05 69.41
CA LYS A 37 -1.96 -3.38 70.72
C LYS A 37 -2.59 -4.44 71.68
N ASN A 38 -1.85 -5.26 72.44
CA ASN A 38 -0.52 -5.00 73.06
C ASN A 38 0.11 -6.23 73.79
N GLN A 39 1.40 -6.07 74.16
CA GLN A 39 2.22 -6.71 75.23
C GLN A 39 3.11 -7.91 74.85
N ARG A 40 4.32 -8.13 75.43
CA ARG A 40 5.39 -7.33 76.13
C ARG A 40 6.65 -8.25 76.09
N GLN A 41 7.91 -7.80 76.01
CA GLN A 41 8.70 -7.18 77.09
C GLN A 41 10.06 -6.61 76.56
N GLN A 42 10.86 -6.00 77.45
CA GLN A 42 12.14 -5.25 77.25
C GLN A 42 13.36 -6.10 77.74
N PRO A 43 14.64 -5.62 77.90
CA PRO A 43 15.23 -4.27 77.74
C PRO A 43 16.61 -4.20 77.01
N ASP A 44 17.25 -3.03 77.09
CA ASP A 44 18.54 -2.55 76.58
C ASP A 44 19.82 -3.19 77.21
N SER A 45 20.98 -3.11 76.53
CA SER A 45 22.20 -2.38 77.00
C SER A 45 23.59 -2.82 76.43
N ILE A 46 24.45 -1.80 76.38
CA ILE A 46 25.89 -1.61 76.01
C ILE A 46 26.88 -2.67 76.55
N VAL A 47 27.95 -3.05 75.78
CA VAL A 47 29.40 -3.08 76.16
C VAL A 47 30.32 -3.69 75.04
N ALA A 48 31.62 -3.35 75.12
CA ALA A 48 32.75 -3.62 74.20
C ALA A 48 33.27 -5.11 74.18
N GLU A 49 34.45 -5.53 73.66
CA GLU A 49 35.66 -4.90 73.07
C GLU A 49 36.52 -5.99 72.32
N ARG A 50 37.49 -5.59 71.46
CA ARG A 50 38.76 -6.32 71.12
C ARG A 50 38.69 -7.75 70.51
N ASP A 51 39.73 -8.35 69.91
CA ASP A 51 40.99 -7.90 69.27
C ASP A 51 41.35 -8.95 68.17
N SER A 52 42.24 -8.76 67.20
CA SER A 52 43.69 -9.01 67.37
C SER A 52 44.54 -8.74 66.11
N VAL A 53 45.70 -8.08 66.30
CA VAL A 53 47.07 -8.52 65.86
C VAL A 53 47.33 -8.87 64.37
N VAL A 54 48.32 -8.33 63.64
CA VAL A 54 49.35 -7.28 63.88
C VAL A 54 49.91 -6.77 62.53
N MET A 55 50.50 -5.57 62.51
CA MET A 55 51.36 -5.05 61.44
C MET A 55 52.77 -4.72 61.98
N PRO A 56 53.87 -5.21 61.36
CA PRO A 56 55.22 -4.71 61.63
C PRO A 56 55.72 -3.77 60.51
N ARG A 57 56.26 -2.60 60.88
CA ARG A 57 56.92 -1.65 59.96
C ARG A 57 58.19 -1.09 60.60
N LYS A 58 59.35 -1.34 59.97
CA LYS A 58 60.71 -0.79 60.22
C LYS A 58 61.68 -1.56 59.29
N SER A 59 62.88 -1.10 58.92
CA SER A 59 63.46 0.24 58.68
C SER A 59 64.85 -0.04 58.08
N GLY A 60 65.22 0.55 56.93
CA GLY A 60 66.38 0.09 56.15
C GLY A 60 67.74 0.63 56.59
N VAL A 61 68.84 0.05 56.05
CA VAL A 61 70.18 0.65 55.90
C VAL A 61 71.05 -0.18 54.91
N ALA A 62 71.76 0.55 54.02
CA ALA A 62 73.02 0.30 53.27
C ALA A 62 73.52 -1.07 52.70
N THR A 63 74.29 -0.89 51.61
CA THR A 63 75.54 -1.59 51.16
C THR A 63 75.58 -2.81 50.20
N SER A 64 76.42 -2.64 49.17
CA SER A 64 77.26 -3.58 48.37
C SER A 64 76.67 -4.76 47.55
N GLU A 65 76.94 -4.67 46.23
CA GLU A 65 77.43 -5.71 45.29
C GLU A 65 77.04 -7.19 45.45
N SER A 66 76.45 -7.81 44.40
CA SER A 66 77.09 -8.87 43.59
C SER A 66 76.24 -9.35 42.39
N SER A 67 76.91 -9.97 41.41
CA SER A 67 76.51 -10.81 40.26
C SER A 67 75.03 -11.10 39.92
N ALA A 68 74.72 -11.07 38.61
CA ALA A 68 73.49 -11.61 38.00
C ALA A 68 73.44 -13.15 37.95
N PRO A 69 72.27 -13.76 37.63
CA PRO A 69 72.03 -14.13 36.22
C PRO A 69 70.61 -13.81 35.70
N ARG A 70 70.44 -13.86 34.37
CA ARG A 70 69.13 -13.79 33.68
C ARG A 70 68.38 -15.13 33.78
N PRO A 71 67.05 -15.12 33.88
CA PRO A 71 66.16 -15.26 32.70
C PRO A 71 64.97 -14.28 32.74
N SER A 72 64.09 -14.12 31.75
CA SER A 72 64.08 -14.43 30.30
C SER A 72 63.07 -13.47 29.63
N VAL A 73 63.14 -13.26 28.31
CA VAL A 73 62.20 -12.34 27.63
C VAL A 73 60.83 -12.99 27.45
N VAL A 74 59.81 -12.42 28.09
CA VAL A 74 58.40 -12.67 27.77
C VAL A 74 57.78 -11.36 27.29
N ASN A 75 57.74 -11.17 25.97
CA ASN A 75 56.99 -10.08 25.35
C ASN A 75 55.50 -10.36 25.49
N ILE A 76 54.83 -9.74 26.46
CA ILE A 76 53.37 -9.68 26.50
C ILE A 76 52.90 -8.75 25.38
N VAL A 77 52.74 -9.32 24.18
CA VAL A 77 52.05 -8.65 23.07
C VAL A 77 50.57 -8.59 23.43
N VAL A 78 50.16 -7.49 24.06
CA VAL A 78 48.73 -7.19 24.26
C VAL A 78 48.09 -7.12 22.87
N ALA A 79 47.22 -8.08 22.57
CA ALA A 79 46.43 -8.03 21.36
C ALA A 79 45.40 -6.89 21.50
N GLU A 80 45.60 -5.79 20.78
CA GLU A 80 44.59 -4.74 20.64
C GLU A 80 43.29 -5.36 20.12
N VAL A 81 42.31 -5.54 21.01
CA VAL A 81 40.99 -6.05 20.63
C VAL A 81 40.34 -5.03 19.72
N ALA A 82 40.13 -5.45 18.47
CA ALA A 82 39.51 -4.63 17.44
C ALA A 82 38.22 -3.96 17.96
N THR A 83 38.18 -2.63 17.97
CA THR A 83 36.93 -1.88 18.17
C THR A 83 36.18 -1.76 16.85
N PHE A 84 34.87 -1.53 16.93
CA PHE A 84 33.98 -1.35 15.78
C PHE A 84 34.37 -0.11 14.94
N PHE A 85 34.63 1.01 15.60
CA PHE A 85 34.95 2.29 14.97
C PHE A 85 36.27 2.26 14.18
N ASP A 86 37.23 1.41 14.55
CA ASP A 86 38.46 1.22 13.77
C ASP A 86 38.25 0.50 12.41
N VAL A 87 37.16 -0.28 12.24
CA VAL A 87 36.84 -0.94 10.96
C VAL A 87 36.02 0.01 10.09
N PHE A 88 34.92 0.53 10.62
CA PHE A 88 33.89 1.20 9.84
C PHE A 88 33.89 2.73 10.01
N GLY A 89 34.63 3.27 10.98
CA GLY A 89 34.55 4.68 11.37
C GLY A 89 33.21 5.04 12.01
N TRP A 90 33.00 6.33 12.26
CA TRP A 90 31.73 6.88 12.76
C TRP A 90 30.54 6.53 11.84
N LEU A 91 30.78 6.47 10.51
CA LEU A 91 29.82 6.03 9.49
C LEU A 91 29.29 4.60 9.68
N GLY A 92 29.94 3.77 10.49
CA GLY A 92 29.46 2.40 10.77
C GLY A 92 28.13 2.36 11.51
N VAL A 93 27.84 3.33 12.40
CA VAL A 93 26.58 3.36 13.17
C VAL A 93 25.39 3.73 12.27
N PRO A 94 25.44 4.81 11.46
CA PRO A 94 24.42 5.07 10.43
C PRO A 94 24.18 3.89 9.49
N MET A 95 25.22 3.17 9.06
CA MET A 95 25.07 1.98 8.22
C MET A 95 24.26 0.87 8.89
N ILE A 96 24.50 0.58 10.18
CA ILE A 96 23.72 -0.44 10.91
C ILE A 96 22.25 -0.02 11.03
N ILE A 97 21.98 1.23 11.43
CA ILE A 97 20.61 1.76 11.54
C ILE A 97 19.88 1.66 10.20
N MET A 98 20.54 2.11 9.13
CA MET A 98 20.06 2.04 7.75
C MET A 98 19.74 0.60 7.31
N PHE A 99 20.57 -0.40 7.64
CA PHE A 99 20.29 -1.81 7.32
C PHE A 99 19.13 -2.39 8.14
N ILE A 100 19.02 -2.04 9.43
CA ILE A 100 17.91 -2.50 10.28
C ILE A 100 16.58 -1.92 9.78
N LEU A 101 16.54 -0.63 9.46
CA LEU A 101 15.37 0.01 8.85
C LEU A 101 15.02 -0.60 7.48
N SER A 102 16.03 -0.94 6.67
CA SER A 102 15.82 -1.60 5.37
C SER A 102 15.26 -3.01 5.51
N ALA A 103 15.75 -3.78 6.49
CA ALA A 103 15.21 -5.10 6.82
C ALA A 103 13.74 -5.00 7.28
N ALA A 104 13.47 -4.12 8.25
CA ALA A 104 12.11 -3.88 8.74
C ALA A 104 11.13 -3.49 7.62
N TRP A 105 11.52 -2.54 6.75
CA TRP A 105 10.67 -2.14 5.63
C TRP A 105 10.49 -3.24 4.57
N THR A 106 11.52 -4.03 4.26
CA THR A 106 11.36 -5.17 3.32
C THR A 106 10.46 -6.27 3.88
N PHE A 107 10.42 -6.49 5.20
CA PHE A 107 9.42 -7.36 5.82
C PHE A 107 8.01 -6.75 5.78
N MET A 108 7.85 -5.44 6.03
CA MET A 108 6.55 -4.77 5.87
C MET A 108 6.03 -4.82 4.43
N LEU A 109 6.91 -4.64 3.43
CA LEU A 109 6.56 -4.83 2.03
C LEU A 109 6.09 -6.27 1.72
N ALA A 110 6.60 -7.27 2.45
CA ALA A 110 6.19 -8.66 2.27
C ALA A 110 4.78 -8.89 2.82
N VAL A 111 4.46 -8.32 3.99
CA VAL A 111 3.10 -8.32 4.55
C VAL A 111 2.12 -7.62 3.61
N ILE A 112 2.52 -6.49 2.99
CA ILE A 112 1.71 -5.75 2.01
C ILE A 112 1.39 -6.58 0.75
N GLN A 113 2.22 -7.55 0.35
CA GLN A 113 1.86 -8.42 -0.79
C GLN A 113 0.70 -9.37 -0.48
N VAL A 114 0.57 -9.80 0.77
CA VAL A 114 -0.47 -10.76 1.21
C VAL A 114 -1.74 -10.05 1.65
N TYR A 115 -1.60 -9.02 2.47
CA TYR A 115 -2.69 -8.33 3.17
C TYR A 115 -2.95 -6.94 2.57
N ALA A 116 -2.89 -6.79 1.24
CA ALA A 116 -2.89 -5.51 0.55
C ALA A 116 -4.04 -4.57 0.96
N ASP A 117 -5.30 -5.03 0.87
CA ASP A 117 -6.48 -4.25 1.29
C ASP A 117 -6.38 -3.84 2.77
N GLU A 118 -6.05 -4.79 3.65
CA GLU A 118 -6.03 -4.58 5.10
C GLU A 118 -4.93 -3.60 5.49
N MET A 119 -3.72 -3.76 4.96
CA MET A 119 -2.61 -2.83 5.16
C MET A 119 -2.93 -1.43 4.63
N ALA A 120 -3.54 -1.30 3.44
CA ALA A 120 -3.97 0.00 2.92
C ALA A 120 -4.99 0.68 3.85
N ASN A 121 -5.97 -0.07 4.36
CA ASN A 121 -6.94 0.45 5.31
C ASN A 121 -6.33 0.82 6.68
N ILE A 122 -5.38 0.03 7.20
CA ILE A 122 -4.66 0.32 8.45
C ILE A 122 -3.81 1.59 8.28
N ILE A 123 -3.03 1.68 7.21
CA ILE A 123 -2.11 2.79 6.95
C ILE A 123 -2.87 4.11 6.75
N MET A 124 -3.99 4.08 6.03
CA MET A 124 -4.79 5.28 5.73
C MET A 124 -5.87 5.57 6.77
N ASN A 125 -5.99 4.77 7.83
CA ASN A 125 -7.05 4.81 8.83
C ASN A 125 -8.46 4.82 8.19
N THR A 126 -8.80 3.73 7.49
CA THR A 126 -10.10 3.51 6.83
C THR A 126 -10.69 2.11 7.08
N THR A 127 -10.21 1.38 8.09
CA THR A 127 -10.61 -0.01 8.42
C THR A 127 -12.10 -0.19 8.68
N GLU A 128 -12.74 0.78 9.32
CA GLU A 128 -14.17 0.71 9.65
C GLU A 128 -15.07 0.94 8.42
N PHE A 129 -14.55 1.59 7.38
CA PHE A 129 -15.34 1.99 6.22
C PHE A 129 -15.47 0.87 5.17
N ASP A 130 -16.63 0.83 4.53
CA ASP A 130 -16.99 -0.15 3.49
C ASP A 130 -16.79 -1.63 3.91
N ASN A 131 -16.78 -1.94 5.21
CA ASN A 131 -16.42 -3.24 5.80
C ASN A 131 -14.94 -3.62 5.57
N GLY A 132 -14.00 -2.68 5.75
CA GLY A 132 -12.57 -2.91 5.50
C GLY A 132 -12.22 -3.00 4.02
N LYS A 133 -13.02 -2.36 3.16
CA LYS A 133 -12.90 -2.42 1.69
C LYS A 133 -13.01 -1.03 1.04
N PHE A 134 -12.53 0.02 1.70
CA PHE A 134 -12.52 1.38 1.15
C PHE A 134 -11.74 1.49 -0.17
N TRP A 135 -10.60 0.80 -0.28
CA TRP A 135 -9.68 0.94 -1.42
C TRP A 135 -9.94 0.02 -2.62
N LEU A 136 -10.58 -1.15 -2.42
CA LEU A 136 -10.81 -2.20 -3.44
C LEU A 136 -9.57 -2.44 -4.33
N LEU A 137 -8.45 -2.81 -3.72
CA LEU A 137 -7.18 -2.89 -4.46
C LEU A 137 -7.16 -4.10 -5.41
N PRO A 138 -6.52 -3.98 -6.60
CA PRO A 138 -6.28 -5.11 -7.47
C PRO A 138 -5.46 -6.16 -6.74
N GLN A 139 -5.98 -7.38 -6.65
CA GLN A 139 -5.24 -8.50 -6.04
C GLN A 139 -4.48 -9.26 -7.14
N PRO A 140 -3.13 -9.23 -7.13
CA PRO A 140 -2.33 -9.95 -8.13
C PRO A 140 -2.45 -11.47 -7.96
N GLU A 141 -1.97 -12.21 -8.96
CA GLU A 141 -2.02 -13.67 -8.98
C GLU A 141 -1.29 -14.30 -7.78
N SER A 142 -1.85 -15.38 -7.22
CA SER A 142 -1.31 -16.05 -6.02
C SER A 142 0.16 -16.47 -6.18
N GLU A 143 0.58 -16.87 -7.39
CA GLU A 143 1.96 -17.22 -7.69
C GLU A 143 2.90 -16.02 -7.60
N LEU A 144 2.48 -14.84 -8.10
CA LEU A 144 3.21 -13.59 -7.96
C LEU A 144 3.32 -13.19 -6.48
N ILE A 145 2.24 -13.31 -5.70
CA ILE A 145 2.25 -13.02 -4.25
C ILE A 145 3.27 -13.91 -3.54
N ILE A 146 3.19 -15.23 -3.71
CA ILE A 146 4.09 -16.20 -3.05
C ILE A 146 5.55 -15.93 -3.42
N SER A 147 5.85 -15.77 -4.72
CA SER A 147 7.20 -15.48 -5.21
C SER A 147 7.75 -14.18 -4.61
N SER A 148 6.93 -13.14 -4.55
CA SER A 148 7.28 -11.82 -4.02
C SER A 148 7.54 -11.84 -2.51
N VAL A 149 6.72 -12.55 -1.74
CA VAL A 149 6.90 -12.72 -0.28
C VAL A 149 8.21 -13.44 0.01
N VAL A 150 8.51 -14.52 -0.71
CA VAL A 150 9.78 -15.28 -0.56
C VAL A 150 10.98 -14.40 -0.90
N LEU A 151 10.93 -13.67 -2.02
CA LEU A 151 12.03 -12.78 -2.43
C LEU A 151 12.25 -11.63 -1.44
N LEU A 152 11.19 -10.95 -0.99
CA LEU A 152 11.30 -9.88 0.02
C LEU A 152 11.80 -10.39 1.37
N ALA A 153 11.33 -11.55 1.83
CA ALA A 153 11.81 -12.15 3.08
C ALA A 153 13.31 -12.49 3.00
N LEU A 154 13.77 -13.04 1.87
CA LEU A 154 15.20 -13.27 1.61
C LEU A 154 16.01 -11.96 1.57
N PHE A 155 15.46 -10.87 1.03
CA PHE A 155 16.13 -9.56 1.06
C PHE A 155 16.17 -8.96 2.47
N GLY A 156 15.10 -9.08 3.26
CA GLY A 156 15.06 -8.63 4.66
C GLY A 156 16.06 -9.38 5.55
N VAL A 157 16.11 -10.71 5.42
CA VAL A 157 17.16 -11.54 6.05
C VAL A 157 18.55 -11.15 5.55
N GLY A 158 18.69 -10.80 4.27
CA GLY A 158 19.92 -10.27 3.70
C GLY A 158 20.39 -8.97 4.38
N TYR A 159 19.52 -7.96 4.50
CA TYR A 159 19.84 -6.68 5.13
C TYR A 159 20.14 -6.84 6.64
N ALA A 160 19.35 -7.65 7.35
CA ALA A 160 19.62 -8.00 8.75
C ALA A 160 20.99 -8.72 8.88
N GLY A 161 21.31 -9.62 7.96
CA GLY A 161 22.60 -10.30 7.87
C GLY A 161 23.79 -9.35 7.69
N LEU A 162 23.64 -8.27 6.91
CA LEU A 162 24.69 -7.24 6.78
C LEU A 162 24.94 -6.52 8.12
N ALA A 163 23.90 -6.18 8.86
CA ALA A 163 24.02 -5.61 10.21
C ALA A 163 24.70 -6.59 11.19
N VAL A 164 24.30 -7.87 11.19
CA VAL A 164 24.92 -8.93 12.01
C VAL A 164 26.41 -9.11 11.67
N ILE A 165 26.79 -9.09 10.39
CA ILE A 165 28.20 -9.15 9.97
C ILE A 165 28.99 -7.96 10.53
N MET A 166 28.42 -6.75 10.48
CA MET A 166 29.04 -5.55 11.06
C MET A 166 29.15 -5.57 12.58
N ILE A 167 28.19 -6.16 13.30
CA ILE A 167 28.15 -6.17 14.77
C ILE A 167 29.02 -7.29 15.36
N PHE A 168 29.06 -8.47 14.75
CA PHE A 168 29.71 -9.65 15.33
C PHE A 168 30.95 -10.10 14.56
N PHE A 169 30.88 -10.15 13.22
CA PHE A 169 31.94 -10.74 12.39
C PHE A 169 33.07 -9.77 12.02
N TYR A 170 32.98 -8.50 12.42
CA TYR A 170 34.06 -7.50 12.22
C TYR A 170 35.39 -7.84 12.93
N ARG A 171 35.38 -8.82 13.84
CA ARG A 171 36.56 -9.35 14.55
C ARG A 171 37.10 -10.65 13.93
N ALA A 172 36.37 -11.27 13.00
CA ALA A 172 36.78 -12.52 12.36
C ALA A 172 37.84 -12.24 11.28
N GLY A 173 39.11 -12.37 11.66
CA GLY A 173 40.21 -12.44 10.70
C GLY A 173 39.99 -13.59 9.73
N GLY A 174 40.17 -13.33 8.43
CA GLY A 174 39.71 -14.19 7.35
C GLY A 174 40.17 -15.65 7.44
N THR A 175 39.26 -16.54 7.83
CA THR A 175 39.47 -17.99 7.79
C THR A 175 39.15 -18.51 6.39
N GLY A 176 40.16 -18.59 5.53
CA GLY A 176 40.04 -19.28 4.23
C GLY A 176 40.87 -18.71 3.09
N GLU A 177 42.22 -18.79 3.17
CA GLU A 177 43.12 -18.88 2.00
C GLU A 177 44.59 -19.23 2.37
N THR A 178 44.82 -20.00 3.45
CA THR A 178 46.19 -20.27 3.97
C THR A 178 46.53 -21.75 4.23
N ASN A 179 45.83 -22.69 3.61
CA ASN A 179 46.12 -24.13 3.76
C ASN A 179 46.81 -24.79 2.54
N GLU A 180 46.87 -24.13 1.37
CA GLU A 180 47.45 -24.75 0.14
C GLU A 180 48.95 -24.49 -0.07
N LEU A 181 49.60 -23.72 0.81
CA LEU A 181 51.00 -23.30 0.66
C LEU A 181 52.02 -24.05 1.54
N HIS A 182 51.64 -25.19 2.17
CA HIS A 182 52.54 -25.89 3.09
C HIS A 182 52.70 -27.42 2.92
N GLU A 183 52.15 -28.03 1.86
CA GLU A 183 52.39 -29.47 1.55
C GLU A 183 53.19 -29.76 0.26
N ASN A 184 53.45 -28.76 -0.59
CA ASN A 184 54.27 -28.92 -1.81
C ASN A 184 55.79 -28.89 -1.52
N ALA A 185 56.26 -29.72 -0.59
CA ALA A 185 57.66 -29.83 -0.19
C ALA A 185 58.18 -31.26 0.05
N THR A 186 57.41 -32.31 -0.28
CA THR A 186 57.89 -33.70 -0.22
C THR A 186 57.26 -34.63 -1.26
N SER A 187 58.02 -35.65 -1.66
CA SER A 187 57.67 -36.76 -2.57
C SER A 187 57.28 -36.41 -4.02
N ALA A 188 58.01 -37.02 -4.96
CA ALA A 188 57.70 -36.99 -6.39
C ALA A 188 57.27 -38.40 -6.87
N SER A 189 56.83 -38.48 -8.13
CA SER A 189 56.59 -39.70 -8.90
C SER A 189 55.37 -40.56 -8.54
N LYS A 190 54.31 -40.43 -9.36
CA LYS A 190 53.97 -41.48 -10.34
C LYS A 190 53.00 -40.99 -11.43
N THR A 191 53.12 -41.58 -12.60
CA THR A 191 52.19 -41.47 -13.73
C THR A 191 51.03 -42.46 -13.60
N LEU A 192 49.84 -42.15 -14.16
CA LEU A 192 49.31 -42.77 -15.40
C LEU A 192 47.77 -42.62 -15.55
N ASN A 193 47.33 -42.15 -16.74
CA ASN A 193 46.03 -42.32 -17.44
C ASN A 193 44.65 -42.26 -16.73
N SER A 194 43.77 -41.38 -17.28
CA SER A 194 42.44 -41.69 -17.88
C SER A 194 41.29 -42.21 -16.96
N THR A 195 39.99 -42.01 -17.20
CA THR A 195 39.21 -41.70 -18.43
C THR A 195 37.81 -41.15 -18.08
N ASN A 196 37.23 -40.24 -18.90
CA ASN A 196 35.78 -40.07 -19.21
C ASN A 196 34.73 -39.79 -18.07
N THR A 197 33.55 -39.16 -18.27
CA THR A 197 32.93 -38.36 -19.37
C THR A 197 31.71 -37.56 -18.83
N ALA A 198 31.19 -36.63 -19.65
CA ALA A 198 29.87 -35.96 -19.56
C ALA A 198 29.70 -34.84 -18.49
N GLU A 199 28.96 -33.75 -18.74
CA GLU A 199 28.23 -33.32 -19.96
C GLU A 199 28.24 -31.77 -20.13
N ASP A 200 27.99 -31.26 -21.35
CA ASP A 200 28.12 -29.82 -21.70
C ASP A 200 26.77 -29.09 -21.69
N GLY A 201 26.78 -27.88 -21.13
CA GLY A 201 25.62 -26.97 -21.06
C GLY A 201 26.01 -25.48 -20.98
N GLY A 202 27.23 -25.09 -21.38
CA GLY A 202 27.76 -23.72 -21.17
C GLY A 202 28.03 -22.89 -22.44
N GLY A 203 27.78 -23.47 -23.61
CA GLY A 203 28.51 -23.15 -24.86
C GLY A 203 28.46 -21.72 -25.43
N HIS A 204 27.50 -20.86 -25.08
CA HIS A 204 27.38 -19.52 -25.70
C HIS A 204 27.93 -18.38 -24.83
N LEU A 205 27.42 -18.22 -23.60
CA LEU A 205 27.78 -17.09 -22.73
C LEU A 205 29.28 -17.09 -22.38
N GLN A 206 29.86 -18.26 -22.10
CA GLN A 206 31.29 -18.39 -21.82
C GLN A 206 32.16 -18.11 -23.06
N ARG A 207 31.69 -18.43 -24.29
CA ARG A 207 32.41 -18.07 -25.53
C ARG A 207 32.38 -16.56 -25.80
N VAL A 208 31.25 -15.89 -25.56
CA VAL A 208 31.16 -14.41 -25.64
C VAL A 208 32.09 -13.76 -24.61
N ILE A 209 32.08 -14.22 -23.35
CA ILE A 209 32.98 -13.73 -22.30
C ILE A 209 34.46 -13.97 -22.65
N ALA A 210 34.81 -15.14 -23.20
CA ALA A 210 36.17 -15.44 -23.63
C ALA A 210 36.62 -14.59 -24.84
N TRP A 211 35.72 -14.32 -25.78
CA TRP A 211 35.99 -13.46 -26.94
C TRP A 211 36.25 -12.00 -26.54
N ILE A 212 35.41 -11.46 -25.63
CA ILE A 212 35.63 -10.13 -25.03
C ILE A 212 36.96 -10.10 -24.27
N ARG A 213 37.25 -11.14 -23.49
CA ARG A 213 38.51 -11.30 -22.72
C ARG A 213 39.75 -11.33 -23.61
N HIS A 214 39.65 -11.81 -24.86
CA HIS A 214 40.78 -11.92 -25.78
C HIS A 214 40.95 -10.68 -26.70
N LYS A 215 39.89 -9.92 -26.99
CA LYS A 215 39.99 -8.68 -27.80
C LYS A 215 40.29 -7.40 -27.01
N CYS A 216 40.05 -7.39 -25.70
CA CYS A 216 40.33 -6.24 -24.85
C CYS A 216 41.60 -6.47 -24.01
N ASP A 217 42.74 -6.06 -24.56
CA ASP A 217 44.05 -6.07 -23.90
C ASP A 217 44.14 -4.97 -22.82
N LEU A 218 43.41 -5.21 -21.71
CA LEU A 218 43.21 -4.28 -20.59
C LEU A 218 43.85 -4.84 -19.31
N PRO A 219 44.68 -4.05 -18.59
CA PRO A 219 45.17 -4.39 -17.26
C PRO A 219 44.04 -4.70 -16.27
N ASP A 220 44.28 -5.64 -15.34
CA ASP A 220 43.25 -6.18 -14.45
C ASP A 220 42.58 -5.13 -13.55
N GLU A 221 43.34 -4.17 -13.01
CA GLU A 221 42.79 -3.04 -12.25
C GLU A 221 41.76 -2.24 -13.07
N ILE A 222 42.08 -1.97 -14.34
CA ILE A 222 41.21 -1.22 -15.26
C ILE A 222 39.98 -2.07 -15.61
N ARG A 223 40.16 -3.37 -15.84
CA ARG A 223 39.07 -4.33 -16.08
C ARG A 223 38.07 -4.37 -14.93
N GLN A 224 38.55 -4.45 -13.68
CA GLN A 224 37.69 -4.43 -12.48
C GLN A 224 36.94 -3.11 -12.31
N HIS A 225 37.57 -1.97 -12.64
CA HIS A 225 36.91 -0.66 -12.57
C HIS A 225 35.84 -0.46 -13.64
N TYR A 226 36.10 -0.83 -14.90
CA TYR A 226 35.05 -0.80 -15.94
C TYR A 226 33.89 -1.75 -15.61
N TYR A 227 34.17 -2.93 -15.06
CA TYR A 227 33.13 -3.87 -14.62
C TYR A 227 32.30 -3.29 -13.45
N THR A 228 32.95 -2.62 -12.49
CA THR A 228 32.26 -1.98 -11.36
C THR A 228 31.40 -0.79 -11.80
N ALA A 229 31.87 0.03 -12.75
CA ALA A 229 31.08 1.13 -13.32
C ALA A 229 29.93 0.62 -14.21
N ALA A 230 30.13 -0.47 -14.96
CA ALA A 230 29.07 -1.12 -15.72
C ALA A 230 27.95 -1.67 -14.82
N LEU A 231 28.27 -2.12 -13.60
CA LEU A 231 27.28 -2.52 -12.58
C LEU A 231 26.51 -1.36 -11.94
N ASP A 232 26.83 -0.09 -12.24
CA ASP A 232 26.02 1.07 -11.86
C ASP A 232 24.97 1.43 -12.95
N LEU A 233 25.18 1.04 -14.22
CA LEU A 233 24.29 1.38 -15.33
C LEU A 233 22.89 0.71 -15.26
N PRO A 234 22.72 -0.62 -15.05
CA PRO A 234 21.40 -1.23 -14.90
C PRO A 234 20.57 -0.63 -13.76
N LYS A 235 21.23 -0.28 -12.66
CA LYS A 235 20.60 0.37 -11.51
C LYS A 235 20.03 1.75 -11.88
N LEU A 236 20.83 2.58 -12.55
CA LEU A 236 20.39 3.90 -13.04
C LEU A 236 19.26 3.77 -14.07
N ILE A 237 19.27 2.72 -14.91
CA ILE A 237 18.17 2.42 -15.85
C ILE A 237 16.89 2.07 -15.08
N PHE A 238 16.91 1.17 -14.09
CA PHE A 238 15.71 0.81 -13.31
C PHE A 238 15.16 1.98 -12.48
N GLN A 239 16.03 2.83 -11.93
CA GLN A 239 15.62 4.08 -11.26
C GLN A 239 15.01 5.09 -12.26
N THR A 240 15.54 5.14 -13.49
CA THR A 240 14.96 5.97 -14.56
C THR A 240 13.59 5.45 -14.97
N ILE A 241 13.42 4.14 -15.19
CA ILE A 241 12.13 3.51 -15.49
C ILE A 241 11.09 3.86 -14.41
N THR A 242 11.47 3.80 -13.12
CA THR A 242 10.59 4.19 -12.02
C THR A 242 10.09 5.64 -12.14
N LEU A 243 10.97 6.58 -12.50
CA LEU A 243 10.61 7.99 -12.68
C LEU A 243 9.64 8.18 -13.86
N TYR A 244 9.85 7.46 -14.97
CA TYR A 244 8.92 7.47 -16.11
C TYR A 244 7.58 6.83 -15.74
N THR A 245 7.54 5.76 -14.93
CA THR A 245 6.28 5.20 -14.40
C THR A 245 5.53 6.21 -13.52
N TYR A 246 6.22 7.01 -12.70
CA TYR A 246 5.58 8.05 -11.89
C TYR A 246 5.00 9.18 -12.74
N LEU A 247 5.68 9.57 -13.82
CA LEU A 247 5.17 10.50 -14.83
C LEU A 247 3.93 9.93 -15.55
N GLU A 248 4.04 8.71 -16.08
CA GLU A 248 3.00 8.03 -16.87
C GLU A 248 1.71 7.76 -16.06
N LYS A 249 1.84 7.35 -14.79
CA LYS A 249 0.72 7.11 -13.87
C LYS A 249 0.24 8.36 -13.12
N GLY A 250 0.70 9.56 -13.49
CA GLY A 250 0.17 10.82 -12.96
C GLY A 250 0.40 11.04 -11.46
N PHE A 251 1.55 10.64 -10.92
CA PHE A 251 1.86 10.82 -9.50
C PHE A 251 1.89 12.31 -9.10
N PRO A 252 1.62 12.66 -7.84
CA PRO A 252 1.75 14.03 -7.34
C PRO A 252 3.09 14.67 -7.69
N THR A 253 3.07 15.84 -8.34
CA THR A 253 4.30 16.49 -8.86
C THR A 253 5.40 16.74 -7.82
N PRO A 254 5.14 16.99 -6.52
CA PRO A 254 6.21 17.08 -5.52
C PRO A 254 7.04 15.80 -5.38
N ILE A 255 6.41 14.63 -5.55
CA ILE A 255 7.10 13.33 -5.54
C ILE A 255 8.00 13.22 -6.78
N ILE A 256 7.48 13.56 -7.95
CA ILE A 256 8.20 13.48 -9.23
C ILE A 256 9.41 14.44 -9.25
N TYR A 257 9.24 15.68 -8.79
CA TYR A 257 10.33 16.64 -8.65
C TYR A 257 11.39 16.15 -7.65
N THR A 258 10.99 15.65 -6.48
CA THR A 258 11.92 15.10 -5.48
C THR A 258 12.71 13.91 -6.03
N TYR A 259 12.03 12.98 -6.70
CA TYR A 259 12.66 11.80 -7.31
C TYR A 259 13.62 12.19 -8.43
N SER A 260 13.22 13.11 -9.32
CA SER A 260 14.05 13.53 -10.46
C SER A 260 15.31 14.30 -10.04
N VAL A 261 15.24 15.16 -9.00
CA VAL A 261 16.42 15.80 -8.40
C VAL A 261 17.38 14.78 -7.80
N LEU A 262 16.87 13.83 -7.00
CA LEU A 262 17.70 12.78 -6.39
C LEU A 262 18.31 11.86 -7.46
N LEU A 263 17.58 11.57 -8.54
CA LEU A 263 18.08 10.75 -9.65
C LEU A 263 19.16 11.50 -10.45
N LEU A 264 18.97 12.79 -10.73
CA LEU A 264 20.01 13.64 -11.33
C LEU A 264 21.30 13.61 -10.49
N CYS A 265 21.19 13.75 -9.16
CA CYS A 265 22.33 13.61 -8.26
C CYS A 265 23.00 12.22 -8.38
N ASN A 266 22.23 11.14 -8.52
CA ASN A 266 22.78 9.78 -8.70
C ASN A 266 23.56 9.63 -10.02
N TRP A 267 23.00 10.13 -11.14
CA TRP A 267 23.69 10.18 -12.44
C TRP A 267 24.96 11.06 -12.38
N LEU A 268 24.92 12.19 -11.69
CA LEU A 268 26.09 13.08 -11.52
C LEU A 268 27.20 12.43 -10.67
N VAL A 269 26.86 11.69 -9.62
CA VAL A 269 27.87 10.95 -8.83
C VAL A 269 28.44 9.76 -9.62
N ALA A 270 27.64 9.07 -10.44
CA ALA A 270 28.13 8.04 -11.37
C ALA A 270 29.10 8.64 -12.42
N CYS A 271 28.74 9.79 -12.99
CA CYS A 271 29.60 10.58 -13.86
C CYS A 271 30.94 10.91 -13.18
N TYR A 272 30.93 11.51 -11.99
CA TYR A 272 32.14 11.82 -11.22
C TYR A 272 33.00 10.58 -10.90
N ARG A 273 32.37 9.46 -10.52
CA ARG A 273 33.05 8.17 -10.27
C ARG A 273 33.73 7.61 -11.52
N SER A 274 33.13 7.79 -12.70
CA SER A 274 33.72 7.34 -13.97
C SER A 274 34.98 8.14 -14.39
N GLN A 275 35.11 9.39 -13.92
CA GLN A 275 36.27 10.25 -14.24
C GLN A 275 37.51 9.94 -13.38
N ARG A 276 37.35 9.55 -12.11
CA ARG A 276 38.44 9.54 -11.12
C ARG A 276 38.82 8.14 -10.63
N TYR A 277 39.99 7.67 -11.08
CA TYR A 277 40.71 6.58 -10.42
C TYR A 277 41.48 7.12 -9.21
N VAL A 278 40.77 7.29 -8.09
CA VAL A 278 41.38 7.53 -6.78
C VAL A 278 40.92 6.39 -5.87
N ALA A 279 41.87 5.59 -5.39
CA ALA A 279 41.58 4.61 -4.35
C ALA A 279 41.13 5.37 -3.09
N ASP A 280 39.88 5.17 -2.69
CA ASP A 280 39.32 5.71 -1.44
C ASP A 280 39.56 4.68 -0.32
N PRO A 281 40.61 4.85 0.51
CA PRO A 281 41.00 3.83 1.51
C PRO A 281 39.96 3.68 2.63
N ALA A 282 39.01 4.60 2.75
CA ALA A 282 37.92 4.55 3.72
C ALA A 282 36.55 4.29 3.05
N LEU A 283 36.51 4.13 1.72
CA LEU A 283 35.30 3.95 0.90
C LEU A 283 34.17 4.94 1.23
N VAL A 284 34.49 6.17 1.65
CA VAL A 284 33.50 7.18 2.06
C VAL A 284 32.60 7.58 0.90
N ILE A 285 33.17 7.85 -0.28
CA ILE A 285 32.42 8.26 -1.47
C ILE A 285 31.52 7.11 -1.95
N SER A 286 32.04 5.88 -1.93
CA SER A 286 31.27 4.68 -2.26
C SER A 286 30.13 4.44 -1.27
N ARG A 287 30.37 4.57 0.04
CA ARG A 287 29.33 4.38 1.06
C ARG A 287 28.19 5.38 0.92
N LEU A 288 28.50 6.67 0.79
CA LEU A 288 27.49 7.71 0.54
C LEU A 288 26.67 7.40 -0.71
N TYR A 289 27.32 7.09 -1.83
CA TYR A 289 26.67 6.73 -3.09
C TYR A 289 25.73 5.53 -2.96
N TYR A 290 26.17 4.45 -2.31
CA TYR A 290 25.32 3.26 -2.15
C TYR A 290 24.24 3.41 -1.06
N THR A 291 24.33 4.43 -0.19
CA THR A 291 23.21 4.85 0.68
C THR A 291 22.12 5.57 -0.13
N PHE A 292 22.50 6.44 -1.08
CA PHE A 292 21.55 6.98 -2.05
C PHE A 292 20.92 5.89 -2.93
N ASP A 293 21.65 4.83 -3.28
CA ASP A 293 21.09 3.71 -4.04
C ASP A 293 20.06 2.91 -3.25
N LEU A 294 20.33 2.70 -1.96
CA LEU A 294 19.40 2.04 -1.05
C LEU A 294 18.13 2.89 -0.81
N PHE A 295 18.23 4.23 -0.83
CA PHE A 295 17.05 5.09 -0.81
C PHE A 295 16.07 4.72 -1.93
N PHE A 296 16.52 4.59 -3.18
CA PHE A 296 15.64 4.24 -4.29
C PHE A 296 15.09 2.80 -4.23
N ALA A 297 15.88 1.85 -3.70
CA ALA A 297 15.48 0.44 -3.65
C ALA A 297 14.54 0.10 -2.46
N VAL A 298 14.51 0.95 -1.44
CA VAL A 298 13.83 0.69 -0.15
C VAL A 298 12.97 1.88 0.27
N PHE A 299 13.55 3.07 0.45
CA PHE A 299 12.90 4.20 1.11
C PHE A 299 12.02 5.08 0.21
N ALA A 300 12.25 5.15 -1.10
CA ALA A 300 11.39 5.90 -2.01
C ALA A 300 9.92 5.41 -1.99
N PRO A 301 9.64 4.09 -2.02
CA PRO A 301 8.32 3.53 -1.70
C PRO A 301 7.69 4.05 -0.39
N LEU A 302 8.49 4.16 0.69
CA LEU A 302 8.02 4.66 1.98
C LEU A 302 7.71 6.17 1.94
N VAL A 303 8.52 6.98 1.24
CA VAL A 303 8.28 8.43 1.07
C VAL A 303 6.99 8.70 0.29
N VAL A 304 6.69 7.89 -0.73
CA VAL A 304 5.41 7.96 -1.46
C VAL A 304 4.25 7.68 -0.51
N LEU A 305 4.36 6.64 0.34
CA LEU A 305 3.31 6.29 1.29
C LEU A 305 3.09 7.40 2.34
N ILE A 306 4.17 7.96 2.91
CA ILE A 306 4.11 9.08 3.86
C ILE A 306 3.44 10.30 3.22
N PHE A 307 3.73 10.62 1.95
CA PHE A 307 3.06 11.73 1.26
C PHE A 307 1.53 11.56 1.28
N PHE A 308 1.01 10.37 0.97
CA PHE A 308 -0.45 10.14 0.96
C PHE A 308 -1.06 10.13 2.36
N ILE A 309 -0.36 9.65 3.39
CA ILE A 309 -0.83 9.74 4.79
C ILE A 309 -1.04 11.21 5.20
N GLU A 310 -0.09 12.09 4.86
CA GLU A 310 -0.15 13.52 5.17
C GLU A 310 -1.10 14.32 4.23
N SER A 311 -1.35 13.83 3.01
CA SER A 311 -2.13 14.57 1.99
C SER A 311 -3.58 14.13 1.82
N PHE A 312 -3.97 12.93 2.27
CA PHE A 312 -5.28 12.36 1.97
C PHE A 312 -6.42 12.97 2.81
N LYS A 313 -7.23 13.80 2.15
CA LYS A 313 -8.36 14.52 2.74
C LYS A 313 -9.64 13.67 2.69
N PHE A 314 -9.99 13.11 3.82
CA PHE A 314 -11.29 12.46 4.06
C PHE A 314 -11.68 12.68 5.52
N ASP A 315 -12.87 13.26 5.77
CA ASP A 315 -13.38 13.46 7.13
C ASP A 315 -13.95 12.16 7.68
N ARG A 316 -13.07 11.45 8.39
CA ARG A 316 -13.33 10.11 8.94
C ARG A 316 -14.33 10.19 10.09
N GLU A 317 -14.22 11.20 10.95
CA GLU A 317 -15.05 11.32 12.15
C GLU A 317 -16.47 11.76 11.79
N ALA A 318 -16.64 12.69 10.85
CA ALA A 318 -17.95 13.01 10.30
C ALA A 318 -18.56 11.84 9.53
N PHE A 319 -17.78 11.07 8.77
CA PHE A 319 -18.31 9.87 8.11
C PHE A 319 -18.68 8.76 9.11
N GLN A 320 -17.94 8.60 10.20
CA GLN A 320 -18.27 7.64 11.26
C GLN A 320 -19.67 7.90 11.85
N THR A 321 -20.06 9.18 12.03
CA THR A 321 -21.43 9.52 12.47
C THR A 321 -22.51 8.98 11.53
N LYS A 322 -22.25 8.90 10.21
CA LYS A 322 -23.18 8.29 9.24
C LYS A 322 -23.35 6.80 9.50
N THR A 323 -22.24 6.06 9.68
CA THR A 323 -22.28 4.63 9.97
C THR A 323 -22.87 4.28 11.34
N GLU A 324 -22.87 5.21 12.30
CA GLU A 324 -23.51 5.05 13.61
C GLU A 324 -25.03 5.31 13.58
N THR A 325 -25.49 6.27 12.78
CA THR A 325 -26.88 6.79 12.83
C THR A 325 -27.76 6.44 11.63
N ILE A 326 -27.15 6.09 10.49
CA ILE A 326 -27.83 5.68 9.27
C ILE A 326 -27.68 4.16 9.10
N GLY A 327 -28.77 3.47 8.79
CA GLY A 327 -28.79 2.00 8.70
C GLY A 327 -27.77 1.43 7.71
N THR A 328 -27.06 0.39 8.13
CA THR A 328 -25.94 -0.21 7.38
C THR A 328 -26.35 -0.77 6.01
N GLY A 329 -25.47 -0.61 5.01
CA GLY A 329 -25.77 -1.02 3.63
C GLY A 329 -26.74 -0.08 2.91
N THR A 330 -26.70 1.21 3.25
CA THR A 330 -27.30 2.31 2.47
C THR A 330 -26.21 2.99 1.65
N PHE A 331 -26.57 3.63 0.53
CA PHE A 331 -25.62 4.35 -0.35
C PHE A 331 -24.82 5.40 0.44
N ASP A 332 -25.48 6.13 1.34
CA ASP A 332 -24.87 7.14 2.22
C ASP A 332 -23.82 6.57 3.20
N THR A 333 -23.76 5.25 3.40
CA THR A 333 -22.72 4.56 4.17
C THR A 333 -21.56 4.01 3.32
N VAL A 334 -21.57 4.22 1.99
CA VAL A 334 -20.50 3.78 1.07
C VAL A 334 -19.44 4.88 0.95
N ALA A 335 -18.41 4.79 1.80
CA ALA A 335 -17.44 5.85 2.06
C ALA A 335 -16.60 6.23 0.82
N ARG A 336 -16.19 5.25 0.00
CA ARG A 336 -15.35 5.52 -1.20
C ARG A 336 -15.93 6.59 -2.13
N LEU A 337 -17.27 6.64 -2.24
CA LEU A 337 -17.97 7.50 -3.20
C LEU A 337 -17.89 8.98 -2.80
N PHE A 338 -17.78 9.26 -1.51
CA PHE A 338 -17.66 10.60 -0.94
C PHE A 338 -16.22 11.13 -0.91
N GLY A 339 -15.22 10.27 -1.15
CA GLY A 339 -13.82 10.68 -1.24
C GLY A 339 -13.51 11.51 -2.49
N ASP A 340 -12.26 11.99 -2.55
CA ASP A 340 -11.71 12.66 -3.73
C ASP A 340 -11.15 11.62 -4.73
N PRO A 341 -11.62 11.57 -5.99
CA PRO A 341 -11.19 10.56 -6.96
C PRO A 341 -9.75 10.75 -7.41
N SER A 342 -9.20 11.96 -7.43
CA SER A 342 -7.79 12.17 -7.76
C SER A 342 -6.90 11.54 -6.68
N GLN A 343 -7.22 11.77 -5.42
CA GLN A 343 -6.45 11.25 -4.29
C GLN A 343 -6.63 9.73 -4.13
N ILE A 344 -7.85 9.20 -4.33
CA ILE A 344 -8.09 7.75 -4.31
C ILE A 344 -7.36 7.07 -5.48
N SER A 345 -7.47 7.60 -6.71
CA SER A 345 -6.78 7.06 -7.89
C SER A 345 -5.26 7.08 -7.73
N SER A 346 -4.70 8.21 -7.30
CA SER A 346 -3.25 8.36 -7.10
C SER A 346 -2.75 7.47 -5.96
N PHE A 347 -3.50 7.33 -4.86
CA PHE A 347 -3.14 6.39 -3.78
C PHE A 347 -3.21 4.94 -4.27
N CYS A 348 -4.31 4.50 -4.89
CA CYS A 348 -4.42 3.12 -5.37
C CYS A 348 -3.33 2.80 -6.41
N SER A 349 -3.03 3.72 -7.33
CA SER A 349 -1.91 3.58 -8.28
C SER A 349 -0.55 3.49 -7.58
N ALA A 350 -0.32 4.29 -6.54
CA ALA A 350 0.92 4.29 -5.77
C ALA A 350 1.08 3.06 -4.88
N PHE A 351 0.00 2.60 -4.22
CA PHE A 351 -0.03 1.41 -3.39
C PHE A 351 0.12 0.14 -4.24
N HIS A 352 -0.49 0.11 -5.42
CA HIS A 352 -0.27 -0.93 -6.43
C HIS A 352 1.17 -0.92 -6.97
N TYR A 353 1.87 0.23 -6.95
CA TYR A 353 3.31 0.29 -7.17
C TYR A 353 4.15 -0.20 -5.96
N LEU A 354 3.62 -0.26 -4.73
CA LEU A 354 4.25 -1.01 -3.62
C LEU A 354 4.12 -2.52 -3.82
N GLN A 355 3.03 -2.97 -4.44
CA GLN A 355 2.84 -4.37 -4.83
C GLN A 355 3.78 -4.80 -5.98
N PHE A 356 3.90 -6.11 -6.13
CA PHE A 356 4.51 -6.76 -7.29
C PHE A 356 3.44 -7.22 -8.27
N SER A 357 2.77 -6.25 -8.89
CA SER A 357 1.63 -6.49 -9.77
C SER A 357 1.94 -7.19 -11.09
N SER A 358 3.22 -7.29 -11.47
CA SER A 358 3.64 -7.99 -12.68
C SER A 358 5.05 -8.55 -12.59
N GLY A 359 5.35 -9.58 -13.38
CA GLY A 359 6.68 -10.20 -13.46
C GLY A 359 7.81 -9.23 -13.84
N SER A 360 7.52 -8.14 -14.57
CA SER A 360 8.52 -7.10 -14.86
C SER A 360 8.84 -6.26 -13.62
N THR A 361 7.83 -5.84 -12.83
CA THR A 361 8.06 -5.20 -11.53
C THR A 361 8.81 -6.10 -10.56
N LEU A 362 8.50 -7.41 -10.57
CA LEU A 362 9.20 -8.42 -9.79
C LEU A 362 10.68 -8.49 -10.17
N PHE A 363 10.98 -8.52 -11.46
CA PHE A 363 12.35 -8.55 -11.95
C PHE A 363 13.17 -7.31 -11.54
N TYR A 364 12.74 -6.09 -11.87
CA TYR A 364 13.62 -4.92 -11.67
C TYR A 364 13.75 -4.48 -10.20
N LYS A 365 12.68 -4.55 -9.39
CA LYS A 365 12.78 -4.23 -7.95
C LYS A 365 13.61 -5.28 -7.19
N SER A 366 13.51 -6.55 -7.59
CA SER A 366 14.39 -7.61 -7.06
C SER A 366 15.84 -7.42 -7.49
N ALA A 367 16.09 -7.09 -8.76
CA ALA A 367 17.44 -6.80 -9.26
C ALA A 367 18.10 -5.64 -8.52
N LEU A 368 17.37 -4.57 -8.21
CA LEU A 368 17.85 -3.46 -7.37
C LEU A 368 18.25 -3.94 -5.97
N ASN A 369 17.44 -4.79 -5.32
CA ASN A 369 17.75 -5.33 -4.00
C ASN A 369 18.94 -6.32 -4.00
N VAL A 370 19.03 -7.20 -4.99
CA VAL A 370 20.20 -8.10 -5.19
C VAL A 370 21.48 -7.29 -5.42
N LEU A 371 21.44 -6.27 -6.27
CA LEU A 371 22.58 -5.39 -6.53
C LEU A 371 22.99 -4.60 -5.28
N SER A 372 22.02 -4.11 -4.50
CA SER A 372 22.24 -3.44 -3.21
C SER A 372 22.96 -4.34 -2.22
N LEU A 373 22.41 -5.54 -1.96
CA LEU A 373 23.00 -6.52 -1.03
C LEU A 373 24.40 -6.96 -1.46
N TYR A 374 24.63 -7.21 -2.75
CA TYR A 374 25.96 -7.53 -3.28
C TYR A 374 26.96 -6.39 -3.05
N LYS A 375 26.58 -5.15 -3.40
CA LYS A 375 27.45 -3.96 -3.27
C LYS A 375 27.79 -3.71 -1.81
N TRP A 376 26.82 -3.77 -0.90
CA TRP A 376 27.06 -3.59 0.54
C TRP A 376 27.87 -4.71 1.18
N LYS A 377 27.62 -5.98 0.84
CA LYS A 377 28.46 -7.12 1.26
C LYS A 377 29.92 -6.92 0.83
N LYS A 378 30.15 -6.49 -0.42
CA LYS A 378 31.48 -6.20 -0.95
C LYS A 378 32.18 -5.11 -0.13
N ILE A 379 31.52 -3.99 0.16
CA ILE A 379 32.08 -2.89 0.97
C ILE A 379 32.47 -3.35 2.37
N ILE A 380 31.58 -4.06 3.07
CA ILE A 380 31.81 -4.52 4.45
C ILE A 380 33.03 -5.45 4.50
N MET A 381 33.11 -6.42 3.57
CA MET A 381 34.25 -7.32 3.47
C MET A 381 35.55 -6.60 3.06
N THR A 382 35.49 -5.62 2.15
CA THR A 382 36.67 -4.80 1.78
C THR A 382 37.13 -3.92 2.95
N LEU A 383 36.24 -3.38 3.79
CA LEU A 383 36.64 -2.60 4.98
C LEU A 383 37.30 -3.49 6.04
N ILE A 384 36.78 -4.69 6.27
CA ILE A 384 37.38 -5.70 7.15
C ILE A 384 38.78 -6.10 6.62
N HIS A 385 38.88 -6.49 5.35
CA HIS A 385 40.15 -6.86 4.71
C HIS A 385 41.18 -5.73 4.73
N ASN A 386 40.80 -4.50 4.35
CA ASN A 386 41.67 -3.32 4.39
C ASN A 386 42.19 -3.01 5.81
N ARG A 387 41.44 -3.36 6.86
CA ARG A 387 41.95 -3.26 8.25
C ARG A 387 42.96 -4.36 8.54
N HIS A 388 42.69 -5.61 8.16
CA HIS A 388 43.62 -6.71 8.39
C HIS A 388 44.96 -6.50 7.67
N GLU A 389 44.95 -6.04 6.42
CA GLU A 389 46.16 -5.61 5.70
C GLU A 389 46.92 -4.52 6.46
N ARG A 390 46.24 -3.45 6.92
CA ARG A 390 46.89 -2.39 7.73
C ARG A 390 47.46 -2.90 9.06
N GLN A 391 46.83 -3.89 9.68
CA GLN A 391 47.35 -4.53 10.89
C GLN A 391 48.57 -5.41 10.59
N LEU A 392 48.58 -6.13 9.46
CA LEU A 392 49.73 -6.89 8.98
C LEU A 392 50.90 -5.97 8.60
N GLU A 393 50.64 -4.86 7.90
CA GLU A 393 51.63 -3.81 7.63
C GLU A 393 52.23 -3.25 8.93
N ARG A 394 51.38 -2.86 9.90
CA ARG A 394 51.85 -2.34 11.20
C ARG A 394 52.72 -3.38 11.92
N LYS A 395 52.30 -4.65 11.96
CA LYS A 395 53.10 -5.75 12.53
C LYS A 395 54.44 -5.92 11.81
N ARG A 396 54.47 -5.91 10.47
CA ARG A 396 55.72 -5.97 9.68
C ARG A 396 56.64 -4.77 9.96
N ARG A 397 56.10 -3.54 10.08
CA ARG A 397 56.86 -2.32 10.40
C ARG A 397 57.35 -2.23 11.84
N VAL A 398 56.76 -2.99 12.77
CA VAL A 398 57.27 -3.15 14.15
C VAL A 398 58.33 -4.26 14.22
N LEU A 399 58.21 -5.31 13.40
CA LEU A 399 59.19 -6.39 13.31
C LEU A 399 60.48 -5.95 12.62
N VAL A 400 60.39 -5.11 11.59
CA VAL A 400 61.53 -4.44 10.95
C VAL A 400 61.83 -3.15 11.70
N GLY A 401 62.70 -3.24 12.72
CA GLY A 401 63.12 -2.10 13.52
C GLY A 401 63.78 -0.96 12.70
N PRO A 402 63.88 0.25 13.27
CA PRO A 402 64.33 1.43 12.54
C PRO A 402 65.76 1.28 12.03
N VAL A 403 65.95 1.46 10.72
CA VAL A 403 67.27 1.39 10.06
C VAL A 403 68.19 2.48 10.61
N SER A 404 69.34 2.08 11.16
CA SER A 404 70.36 2.96 11.73
C SER A 404 71.10 3.74 10.62
N SER A 405 70.62 4.95 10.34
CA SER A 405 71.10 5.80 9.25
C SER A 405 72.42 6.55 9.54
N ASN A 406 73.49 5.80 9.81
CA ASN A 406 74.86 6.33 9.87
C ASN A 406 75.44 6.60 8.47
N VAL A 407 74.84 7.56 7.74
CA VAL A 407 75.39 8.13 6.49
C VAL A 407 75.22 9.65 6.50
N SER A 408 76.29 10.37 6.10
CA SER A 408 76.42 11.81 6.30
C SER A 408 75.31 12.68 5.66
N ARG A 409 74.71 13.55 6.48
CA ARG A 409 73.84 14.67 6.05
C ARG A 409 74.67 15.80 5.40
N THR A 410 75.19 15.60 4.19
CA THR A 410 75.68 16.71 3.34
C THR A 410 75.57 16.47 1.84
N ALA A 411 75.65 15.22 1.35
CA ALA A 411 75.70 14.95 -0.10
C ALA A 411 74.32 14.95 -0.80
N SER A 412 73.24 14.60 -0.09
CA SER A 412 71.96 14.21 -0.74
C SER A 412 71.16 15.38 -1.35
N ILE A 413 71.28 16.60 -0.80
CA ILE A 413 70.44 17.74 -1.20
C ILE A 413 70.70 18.19 -2.65
N LYS A 414 71.97 18.21 -3.10
CA LYS A 414 72.31 18.59 -4.49
C LYS A 414 71.82 17.58 -5.54
N VAL A 415 71.64 16.31 -5.17
CA VAL A 415 71.12 15.26 -6.07
C VAL A 415 69.59 15.24 -6.11
N ALA A 416 68.92 15.61 -5.00
CA ALA A 416 67.47 15.77 -4.98
C ALA A 416 67.01 16.96 -5.85
N ILE A 417 67.64 18.13 -5.70
CA ILE A 417 67.24 19.37 -6.40
C ILE A 417 67.42 19.25 -7.93
N SER A 418 68.47 18.60 -8.41
CA SER A 418 68.73 18.45 -9.86
C SER A 418 67.72 17.51 -10.56
N LYS A 419 67.18 16.52 -9.85
CA LYS A 419 66.06 15.70 -10.35
C LYS A 419 64.73 16.45 -10.38
N GLN A 420 64.51 17.41 -9.48
CA GLN A 420 63.23 18.10 -9.38
C GLN A 420 63.00 19.10 -10.54
N PHE A 421 64.07 19.75 -11.03
CA PHE A 421 63.98 20.70 -12.16
C PHE A 421 63.89 20.07 -13.56
N THR A 422 64.16 18.76 -13.70
CA THR A 422 64.04 18.06 -14.99
C THR A 422 62.70 17.33 -15.18
N ALA A 423 61.88 17.21 -14.12
CA ALA A 423 60.54 16.63 -14.16
C ALA A 423 59.44 17.60 -14.63
N SER A 424 59.76 18.89 -14.85
CA SER A 424 58.82 19.97 -15.18
C SER A 424 58.36 20.03 -16.64
N LYS A 425 58.88 19.15 -17.53
CA LYS A 425 58.35 19.02 -18.89
C LYS A 425 57.03 18.25 -18.86
N LEU A 426 55.92 19.00 -18.88
CA LEU A 426 54.54 18.55 -19.00
C LEU A 426 54.26 17.84 -20.34
N LYS A 427 54.87 16.66 -20.56
CA LYS A 427 54.41 15.73 -21.60
C LYS A 427 53.09 15.14 -21.12
N PHE A 428 51.99 15.77 -21.54
CA PHE A 428 50.64 15.25 -21.40
C PHE A 428 50.51 13.98 -22.27
N LYS A 429 51.03 12.87 -21.76
CA LYS A 429 51.04 11.58 -22.44
C LYS A 429 49.60 11.06 -22.42
N MET A 430 48.83 11.43 -23.45
CA MET A 430 47.44 11.01 -23.64
C MET A 430 47.33 9.50 -23.41
N GLU A 431 46.76 9.14 -22.27
CA GLU A 431 46.59 7.76 -21.86
C GLU A 431 45.58 7.12 -22.82
N LYS A 432 45.88 5.92 -23.34
CA LYS A 432 45.08 5.26 -24.39
C LYS A 432 43.60 5.07 -24.03
N HIS A 433 43.24 5.23 -22.76
CA HIS A 433 41.90 5.09 -22.21
C HIS A 433 41.23 6.43 -21.82
N PHE A 434 41.91 7.58 -21.96
CA PHE A 434 41.37 8.91 -21.61
C PHE A 434 40.07 9.21 -22.37
N CYS A 435 40.05 8.99 -23.69
CA CYS A 435 38.86 9.21 -24.51
C CYS A 435 37.68 8.31 -24.11
N SER A 436 37.95 7.07 -23.66
CA SER A 436 36.90 6.14 -23.22
C SER A 436 36.34 6.52 -21.84
N LYS A 437 37.20 6.96 -20.91
CA LYS A 437 36.79 7.56 -19.62
C LYS A 437 35.91 8.79 -19.83
N LEU A 438 36.34 9.71 -20.71
CA LEU A 438 35.62 10.94 -21.04
C LEU A 438 34.27 10.65 -21.72
N PHE A 439 34.22 9.70 -22.65
CA PHE A 439 32.98 9.30 -23.33
C PHE A 439 31.97 8.69 -22.35
N LEU A 440 32.38 7.75 -21.50
CA LEU A 440 31.49 7.15 -20.49
C LEU A 440 30.97 8.20 -19.49
N SER A 441 31.83 9.12 -19.06
CA SER A 441 31.43 10.25 -18.22
C SER A 441 30.43 11.17 -18.91
N LEU A 442 30.63 11.48 -20.19
CA LEU A 442 29.71 12.30 -20.98
C LEU A 442 28.34 11.63 -21.13
N VAL A 443 28.30 10.30 -21.35
CA VAL A 443 27.04 9.53 -21.39
C VAL A 443 26.29 9.64 -20.06
N PHE A 444 26.95 9.45 -18.91
CA PHE A 444 26.29 9.61 -17.61
C PHE A 444 25.79 11.04 -17.36
N LEU A 445 26.55 12.06 -17.78
CA LEU A 445 26.17 13.47 -17.65
C LEU A 445 24.95 13.82 -18.51
N CYS A 446 24.99 13.47 -19.80
CA CYS A 446 23.91 13.74 -20.75
C CYS A 446 22.64 12.97 -20.42
N ALA A 447 22.73 11.71 -19.96
CA ALA A 447 21.57 10.94 -19.53
C ALA A 447 20.94 11.52 -18.25
N GLY A 448 21.76 11.90 -17.25
CA GLY A 448 21.26 12.54 -16.03
C GLY A 448 20.51 13.85 -16.30
N ILE A 449 21.13 14.75 -17.07
CA ILE A 449 20.50 16.02 -17.46
C ILE A 449 19.27 15.77 -18.34
N GLY A 450 19.35 14.84 -19.31
CA GLY A 450 18.26 14.50 -20.21
C GLY A 450 17.01 14.00 -19.47
N ASN A 451 17.16 13.09 -18.51
CA ASN A 451 16.05 12.59 -17.69
C ASN A 451 15.42 13.69 -16.82
N PHE A 452 16.24 14.59 -16.27
CA PHE A 452 15.76 15.71 -15.45
C PHE A 452 14.99 16.75 -16.29
N VAL A 453 15.56 17.13 -17.44
CA VAL A 453 14.91 18.05 -18.41
C VAL A 453 13.64 17.42 -18.99
N TYR A 454 13.64 16.11 -19.29
CA TYR A 454 12.44 15.38 -19.71
C TYR A 454 11.35 15.43 -18.63
N SER A 455 11.70 15.18 -17.36
CA SER A 455 10.72 15.18 -16.26
C SER A 455 10.05 16.55 -16.09
N ILE A 456 10.83 17.63 -16.12
CA ILE A 456 10.29 19.00 -16.02
C ILE A 456 9.50 19.36 -17.29
N GLY A 457 10.02 19.03 -18.47
CA GLY A 457 9.37 19.32 -19.75
C GLY A 457 8.06 18.56 -19.95
N ALA A 458 7.98 17.30 -19.49
CA ALA A 458 6.77 16.50 -19.52
C ALA A 458 5.70 17.02 -18.54
N ILE A 459 6.10 17.41 -17.31
CA ILE A 459 5.16 18.05 -16.38
C ILE A 459 4.66 19.37 -16.96
N ALA A 460 5.54 20.29 -17.35
CA ALA A 460 5.14 21.58 -17.91
C ALA A 460 4.26 21.43 -19.16
N SER A 461 4.70 20.67 -20.16
CA SER A 461 3.96 20.48 -21.41
C SER A 461 2.62 19.77 -21.23
N THR A 462 2.45 18.95 -20.18
CA THR A 462 1.16 18.34 -19.86
C THR A 462 0.29 19.29 -19.04
N SER A 463 0.85 19.99 -18.05
CA SER A 463 0.12 20.98 -17.26
C SER A 463 -0.40 22.13 -18.12
N ASP A 464 0.41 22.66 -19.04
CA ASP A 464 -0.02 23.70 -19.98
C ASP A 464 -1.20 23.21 -20.85
N LEU A 465 -1.07 22.01 -21.44
CA LEU A 465 -2.08 21.41 -22.32
C LEU A 465 -3.38 21.02 -21.58
N CYS A 466 -3.26 20.46 -20.38
CA CYS A 466 -4.39 19.99 -19.58
C CYS A 466 -5.05 21.10 -18.75
N SER A 467 -4.40 22.27 -18.56
CA SER A 467 -4.97 23.41 -17.82
C SER A 467 -6.25 23.99 -18.43
N ALA A 468 -6.53 23.70 -19.70
CA ALA A 468 -7.77 24.05 -20.38
C ALA A 468 -8.98 23.17 -19.97
N TYR A 469 -8.75 22.05 -19.26
CA TYR A 469 -9.75 21.02 -19.00
C TYR A 469 -9.97 20.81 -17.48
N ASP A 470 -10.93 21.54 -16.89
CA ASP A 470 -11.22 21.49 -15.46
C ASP A 470 -11.67 20.09 -14.97
N LYS A 471 -12.30 19.29 -15.84
CA LYS A 471 -12.75 17.91 -15.55
C LYS A 471 -11.62 16.87 -15.51
N CYS A 472 -10.39 17.24 -15.90
CA CYS A 472 -9.25 16.34 -15.85
C CYS A 472 -8.58 16.37 -14.47
N ALA A 473 -8.98 15.46 -13.58
CA ALA A 473 -8.53 15.45 -12.19
C ALA A 473 -7.10 14.90 -12.02
N VAL A 474 -6.62 14.05 -12.94
CA VAL A 474 -5.24 13.54 -13.01
C VAL A 474 -4.84 13.34 -14.48
N ALA A 475 -3.63 13.75 -14.85
CA ALA A 475 -3.08 13.58 -16.20
C ALA A 475 -1.79 12.74 -16.21
N SER A 476 -1.52 12.07 -17.34
CA SER A 476 -0.28 11.36 -17.64
C SER A 476 0.76 12.35 -18.15
N TYR A 477 1.86 12.52 -17.43
CA TYR A 477 2.88 13.53 -17.75
C TYR A 477 3.77 13.05 -18.90
N GLN A 478 3.53 13.57 -20.10
CA GLN A 478 4.25 13.24 -21.33
C GLN A 478 4.79 14.52 -22.00
N TRP A 479 5.83 14.42 -22.83
CA TRP A 479 6.36 15.58 -23.56
C TRP A 479 5.50 15.88 -24.81
N ASN A 480 4.33 16.48 -24.57
CA ASN A 480 3.23 16.66 -25.51
C ASN A 480 3.42 17.80 -26.54
N PHE A 481 4.63 17.99 -27.08
CA PHE A 481 4.90 19.09 -28.02
C PHE A 481 4.13 18.94 -29.34
N GLY A 482 3.20 19.87 -29.59
CA GLY A 482 2.34 19.87 -30.79
C GLY A 482 1.12 18.95 -30.71
N GLN A 483 0.87 18.30 -29.57
CA GLN A 483 -0.38 17.58 -29.33
C GLN A 483 -1.54 18.55 -29.07
N LYS A 484 -2.77 18.09 -29.31
CA LYS A 484 -3.99 18.89 -29.18
C LYS A 484 -4.90 18.49 -28.01
N TYR A 485 -4.82 17.25 -27.56
CA TYR A 485 -5.73 16.68 -26.56
C TYR A 485 -4.95 16.36 -25.28
N CYS A 486 -5.52 16.67 -24.13
CA CYS A 486 -4.92 16.34 -22.84
C CYS A 486 -4.76 14.82 -22.66
N THR A 487 -3.60 14.37 -22.21
CA THR A 487 -3.30 12.97 -21.85
C THR A 487 -3.93 12.62 -20.49
N CYS A 488 -5.25 12.76 -20.37
CA CYS A 488 -5.98 12.63 -19.12
C CYS A 488 -6.11 11.17 -18.66
N LEU A 489 -5.97 10.92 -17.36
CA LEU A 489 -6.13 9.61 -16.72
C LEU A 489 -7.44 9.48 -15.94
N VAL A 490 -7.89 10.57 -15.31
CA VAL A 490 -9.09 10.58 -14.44
C VAL A 490 -10.01 11.71 -14.89
N PHE A 491 -11.14 11.33 -15.50
CA PHE A 491 -12.26 12.23 -15.74
C PHE A 491 -13.14 12.28 -14.49
N ALA A 492 -13.38 13.46 -13.93
CA ALA A 492 -14.29 13.65 -12.81
C ALA A 492 -15.16 14.90 -12.99
N ASP A 493 -16.46 14.71 -13.21
CA ASP A 493 -17.45 15.79 -13.22
C ASP A 493 -18.59 15.44 -12.25
N ARG A 494 -18.58 16.10 -11.09
CA ARG A 494 -19.37 15.70 -9.91
C ARG A 494 -20.06 16.91 -9.31
N GLN A 495 -21.39 16.94 -9.39
CA GLN A 495 -22.21 17.76 -8.50
C GLN A 495 -22.77 16.85 -7.41
N THR A 496 -22.20 16.88 -6.20
CA THR A 496 -22.59 15.98 -5.09
C THR A 496 -23.73 16.53 -4.23
N ALA A 497 -24.11 17.81 -4.42
CA ALA A 497 -25.22 18.44 -3.73
C ALA A 497 -25.93 19.47 -4.65
N PRO A 498 -26.71 19.03 -5.66
CA PRO A 498 -27.59 19.93 -6.41
C PRO A 498 -28.51 20.71 -5.47
N LYS A 499 -28.71 22.00 -5.73
CA LYS A 499 -29.42 22.91 -4.83
C LYS A 499 -30.87 23.17 -5.19
N THR A 500 -31.25 22.89 -6.44
CA THR A 500 -32.61 23.11 -6.94
C THR A 500 -33.13 21.90 -7.70
N TYR A 501 -34.44 21.75 -7.76
CA TYR A 501 -35.08 20.70 -8.55
C TYR A 501 -34.70 20.78 -10.04
N ALA A 502 -34.63 22.01 -10.58
CA ALA A 502 -34.30 22.26 -11.98
C ALA A 502 -32.90 21.72 -12.34
N GLU A 503 -31.89 22.05 -11.54
CA GLU A 503 -30.49 21.60 -11.69
C GLU A 503 -30.37 20.06 -11.67
N TRP A 504 -31.27 19.37 -10.98
CA TRP A 504 -31.22 17.92 -10.81
C TRP A 504 -32.02 17.15 -11.88
N ILE A 505 -33.13 17.71 -12.37
CA ILE A 505 -33.87 17.08 -13.48
C ILE A 505 -33.21 17.33 -14.83
N ASP A 506 -32.58 18.49 -15.02
CA ASP A 506 -31.92 18.91 -16.26
C ASP A 506 -30.48 19.38 -15.97
N PRO A 507 -29.58 18.46 -15.54
CA PRO A 507 -28.20 18.79 -15.22
C PRO A 507 -27.37 19.04 -16.47
N GLU A 508 -26.30 19.83 -16.31
CA GLU A 508 -25.30 20.12 -17.34
C GLU A 508 -24.81 18.85 -18.06
N ASP A 509 -24.85 18.87 -19.40
CA ASP A 509 -24.41 17.77 -20.25
C ASP A 509 -22.89 17.82 -20.44
N THR A 510 -22.23 16.75 -20.04
CA THR A 510 -20.76 16.63 -20.04
C THR A 510 -20.26 15.67 -21.14
N THR A 511 -21.14 15.19 -22.02
CA THR A 511 -20.82 14.26 -23.12
C THR A 511 -19.71 14.80 -24.02
N ALA A 512 -19.72 16.11 -24.32
CA ALA A 512 -18.68 16.76 -25.12
C ALA A 512 -17.32 16.81 -24.41
N ASN A 513 -17.30 17.18 -23.13
CA ASN A 513 -16.08 17.20 -22.30
C ASN A 513 -15.46 15.80 -22.19
N LEU A 514 -16.33 14.80 -22.02
CA LEU A 514 -15.96 13.38 -21.94
C LEU A 514 -15.38 12.88 -23.26
N ALA A 515 -16.00 13.21 -24.40
CA ALA A 515 -15.50 12.86 -25.73
C ALA A 515 -14.13 13.49 -26.01
N GLU A 516 -13.92 14.76 -25.66
CA GLU A 516 -12.66 15.46 -25.90
C GLU A 516 -11.51 14.91 -25.03
N LEU A 517 -11.76 14.64 -23.75
CA LEU A 517 -10.76 14.02 -22.87
C LEU A 517 -10.54 12.53 -23.17
N ALA A 518 -11.55 11.82 -23.68
CA ALA A 518 -11.39 10.46 -24.19
C ALA A 518 -10.61 10.39 -25.51
N HIS A 519 -10.47 11.52 -26.24
CA HIS A 519 -9.89 11.51 -27.59
C HIS A 519 -8.44 10.99 -27.63
N ALA A 520 -7.68 11.18 -26.55
CA ALA A 520 -6.31 10.68 -26.40
C ALA A 520 -6.22 9.17 -26.12
N GLY A 521 -7.28 8.53 -25.60
CA GLY A 521 -7.29 7.10 -25.25
C GLY A 521 -6.63 6.74 -23.90
N GLU A 522 -6.22 7.73 -23.10
CA GLU A 522 -5.46 7.55 -21.85
C GLU A 522 -6.35 7.38 -20.59
N LEU A 523 -7.67 7.56 -20.69
CA LEU A 523 -8.57 7.51 -19.52
C LEU A 523 -8.57 6.13 -18.86
N ARG A 524 -8.33 6.13 -17.54
CA ARG A 524 -8.38 4.98 -16.63
C ARG A 524 -9.59 5.02 -15.72
N ILE A 525 -10.02 6.21 -15.30
CA ILE A 525 -11.17 6.38 -14.40
C ILE A 525 -12.11 7.43 -14.95
N ILE A 526 -13.41 7.13 -14.94
CA ILE A 526 -14.49 8.05 -15.27
C ILE A 526 -15.46 8.06 -14.09
N GLN A 527 -15.65 9.22 -13.46
CA GLN A 527 -16.66 9.44 -12.42
C GLN A 527 -17.56 10.63 -12.77
N ILE A 528 -18.84 10.35 -12.96
CA ILE A 528 -19.86 11.32 -13.37
C ILE A 528 -21.03 11.24 -12.39
N ILE A 529 -21.34 12.36 -11.71
CA ILE A 529 -22.38 12.42 -10.66
C ILE A 529 -23.24 13.69 -10.84
N ASN A 530 -24.55 13.52 -11.03
CA ASN A 530 -25.52 14.59 -11.36
C ASN A 530 -25.04 15.49 -12.52
N ARG A 531 -24.62 14.85 -13.61
CA ARG A 531 -24.17 15.44 -14.88
C ARG A 531 -24.68 14.57 -16.01
N ALA A 532 -25.30 15.15 -17.03
CA ALA A 532 -25.90 14.36 -18.10
C ALA A 532 -24.80 13.78 -19.01
N VAL A 533 -24.95 12.48 -19.29
CA VAL A 533 -24.31 11.77 -20.41
C VAL A 533 -25.34 10.76 -20.94
N PRO A 534 -26.30 11.22 -21.78
CA PRO A 534 -27.42 10.40 -22.25
C PRO A 534 -26.97 9.19 -23.07
N GLU A 535 -25.90 9.39 -23.86
CA GLU A 535 -25.19 8.39 -24.66
C GLU A 535 -23.69 8.48 -24.34
N LEU A 536 -23.00 7.34 -24.24
CA LEU A 536 -21.54 7.33 -24.04
C LEU A 536 -20.83 7.58 -25.39
N PRO A 537 -19.93 8.58 -25.50
CA PRO A 537 -19.35 8.97 -26.78
C PRO A 537 -18.35 7.93 -27.34
N GLU A 538 -18.37 7.71 -28.65
CA GLU A 538 -17.52 6.73 -29.36
C GLU A 538 -16.01 6.91 -29.11
N GLU A 539 -15.53 8.12 -28.81
CA GLU A 539 -14.14 8.37 -28.42
C GLU A 539 -13.69 7.51 -27.24
N LEU A 540 -14.59 7.16 -26.31
CA LEU A 540 -14.29 6.27 -25.18
C LEU A 540 -13.82 4.90 -25.62
N LYS A 541 -14.25 4.41 -26.79
CA LYS A 541 -13.80 3.14 -27.37
C LYS A 541 -12.28 3.06 -27.54
N LYS A 542 -11.58 4.21 -27.61
CA LYS A 542 -10.10 4.30 -27.61
C LYS A 542 -9.46 3.96 -26.27
N CYS A 543 -10.17 4.16 -25.15
CA CYS A 543 -9.66 4.07 -23.79
C CYS A 543 -9.53 2.61 -23.33
N LYS A 544 -8.64 1.84 -23.97
CA LYS A 544 -8.49 0.39 -23.75
C LYS A 544 -7.98 0.00 -22.37
N TYR A 545 -7.51 0.96 -21.58
CA TYR A 545 -7.05 0.79 -20.20
C TYR A 545 -7.99 1.44 -19.19
N LEU A 546 -9.29 1.51 -19.48
CA LEU A 546 -10.29 1.95 -18.50
C LEU A 546 -10.38 0.92 -17.36
N GLU A 547 -9.95 1.35 -16.17
CA GLU A 547 -9.87 0.60 -14.92
C GLU A 547 -11.18 0.77 -14.10
N GLN A 548 -11.83 1.94 -14.12
CA GLN A 548 -13.07 2.22 -13.37
C GLN A 548 -14.09 3.08 -14.13
N LEU A 549 -15.39 2.74 -14.01
CA LEU A 549 -16.52 3.51 -14.55
C LEU A 549 -17.61 3.71 -13.48
N ILE A 550 -17.90 4.97 -13.17
CA ILE A 550 -18.90 5.39 -12.18
C ILE A 550 -19.86 6.40 -12.82
N LEU A 551 -21.11 6.00 -13.00
CA LEU A 551 -22.19 6.82 -13.55
C LEU A 551 -23.33 6.87 -12.52
N ALA A 552 -23.56 8.03 -11.90
CA ALA A 552 -24.66 8.24 -10.95
C ALA A 552 -25.52 9.45 -11.35
N TYR A 553 -26.83 9.22 -11.53
CA TYR A 553 -27.82 10.23 -11.91
C TYR A 553 -27.48 10.96 -13.23
N THR A 554 -27.05 10.17 -14.22
CA THR A 554 -26.43 10.63 -15.47
C THR A 554 -27.36 10.78 -16.68
N LYS A 555 -28.68 10.57 -16.52
CA LYS A 555 -29.65 10.57 -17.64
C LYS A 555 -29.38 9.52 -18.75
N THR A 556 -28.48 8.56 -18.53
CA THR A 556 -28.03 7.59 -19.55
C THR A 556 -29.16 6.62 -19.91
N GLU A 557 -29.58 6.59 -21.18
CA GLU A 557 -30.77 5.83 -21.63
C GLU A 557 -30.43 4.42 -22.15
N MET A 558 -29.21 4.22 -22.65
CA MET A 558 -28.67 2.95 -23.15
C MET A 558 -27.17 2.83 -22.85
N LEU A 559 -26.67 1.59 -22.73
CA LEU A 559 -25.22 1.30 -22.79
C LEU A 559 -24.85 0.76 -24.18
N PRO A 560 -23.69 1.13 -24.75
CA PRO A 560 -23.27 0.70 -26.08
C PRO A 560 -22.67 -0.72 -26.07
N GLU A 561 -22.85 -1.47 -27.16
CA GLU A 561 -22.31 -2.85 -27.29
C GLU A 561 -20.78 -2.92 -27.12
N TRP A 562 -20.06 -1.88 -27.57
CA TRP A 562 -18.59 -1.80 -27.44
C TRP A 562 -18.10 -1.60 -26.01
N LEU A 563 -18.98 -1.38 -25.03
CA LEU A 563 -18.61 -1.36 -23.61
C LEU A 563 -17.93 -2.68 -23.19
N SER A 564 -18.30 -3.78 -23.85
CA SER A 564 -17.66 -5.10 -23.74
C SER A 564 -16.16 -5.11 -24.13
N GLU A 565 -15.65 -4.11 -24.84
CA GLU A 565 -14.23 -4.02 -25.23
C GLU A 565 -13.31 -3.52 -24.09
N PHE A 566 -13.85 -3.11 -22.93
CA PHE A 566 -13.07 -2.67 -21.77
C PHE A 566 -12.62 -3.84 -20.89
N SER A 567 -11.68 -4.63 -21.40
CA SER A 567 -11.17 -5.82 -20.71
C SER A 567 -10.43 -5.56 -19.40
N HIS A 568 -9.91 -4.33 -19.19
CA HIS A 568 -9.21 -3.91 -17.98
C HIS A 568 -10.14 -3.37 -16.87
N LEU A 569 -11.47 -3.38 -17.07
CA LEU A 569 -12.39 -2.76 -16.12
C LEU A 569 -12.49 -3.58 -14.81
N GLU A 570 -12.19 -2.95 -13.68
CA GLU A 570 -12.14 -3.56 -12.34
C GLU A 570 -13.33 -3.13 -11.47
N TYR A 571 -13.89 -1.94 -11.70
CA TYR A 571 -15.01 -1.34 -10.96
C TYR A 571 -16.05 -0.76 -11.92
N MET A 572 -17.29 -1.26 -11.86
CA MET A 572 -18.45 -0.67 -12.54
C MET A 572 -19.54 -0.31 -11.54
N HIS A 573 -19.98 0.94 -11.55
CA HIS A 573 -21.11 1.43 -10.76
C HIS A 573 -22.03 2.25 -11.66
N ILE A 574 -23.26 1.79 -11.84
CA ILE A 574 -24.30 2.47 -12.60
C ILE A 574 -25.51 2.64 -11.69
N GLU A 575 -25.88 3.89 -11.45
CA GLU A 575 -26.93 4.32 -10.55
C GLU A 575 -27.85 5.30 -11.29
N GLY A 576 -29.01 4.83 -11.75
CA GLY A 576 -29.99 5.63 -12.47
C GLY A 576 -30.79 6.57 -11.56
N ASP A 577 -31.63 7.44 -12.14
CA ASP A 577 -32.42 8.42 -11.39
C ASP A 577 -33.94 8.26 -11.57
N PHE A 578 -34.68 9.13 -10.87
CA PHE A 578 -36.14 9.15 -10.81
C PHE A 578 -36.80 9.97 -11.94
N THR A 579 -36.04 10.52 -12.89
CA THR A 579 -36.56 11.37 -13.96
C THR A 579 -37.03 10.56 -15.17
N SER A 580 -37.41 11.19 -16.28
CA SER A 580 -37.93 10.50 -17.46
C SER A 580 -36.85 9.76 -18.27
N ARG A 581 -35.59 10.20 -18.21
CA ARG A 581 -34.45 9.59 -18.92
C ARG A 581 -33.78 8.54 -18.03
N ARG A 582 -34.24 7.29 -18.14
CA ARG A 582 -33.74 6.14 -17.35
C ARG A 582 -33.22 5.05 -18.27
N LEU A 583 -32.16 4.34 -17.84
CA LEU A 583 -31.60 3.21 -18.57
C LEU A 583 -32.68 2.17 -18.89
N THR A 584 -32.84 1.86 -20.19
CA THR A 584 -33.90 0.96 -20.69
C THR A 584 -33.41 -0.46 -20.95
N ALA A 585 -32.16 -0.61 -21.38
CA ALA A 585 -31.54 -1.89 -21.69
C ALA A 585 -30.03 -1.87 -21.42
N ILE A 586 -29.48 -3.05 -21.12
CA ILE A 586 -28.05 -3.34 -21.14
C ILE A 586 -27.85 -4.41 -22.23
N PRO A 587 -26.98 -4.20 -23.24
CA PRO A 587 -26.82 -5.17 -24.32
C PRO A 587 -26.38 -6.56 -23.83
N ASP A 588 -26.94 -7.61 -24.44
CA ASP A 588 -26.42 -8.97 -24.23
C ASP A 588 -24.94 -9.04 -24.62
N GLY A 589 -24.14 -9.76 -23.82
CA GLY A 589 -22.69 -9.84 -24.00
C GLY A 589 -21.87 -8.69 -23.40
N THR A 590 -22.48 -7.64 -22.83
CA THR A 590 -21.77 -6.49 -22.21
C THR A 590 -20.65 -6.92 -21.25
N PHE A 591 -20.83 -8.01 -20.50
CA PHE A 591 -19.89 -8.48 -19.48
C PHE A 591 -18.93 -9.59 -19.97
N ASP A 592 -19.07 -10.12 -21.18
CA ASP A 592 -18.42 -11.36 -21.61
C ASP A 592 -16.89 -11.29 -21.58
N ASN A 593 -16.32 -10.10 -21.82
CA ASN A 593 -14.89 -9.83 -21.95
C ASN A 593 -14.29 -9.02 -20.78
N MET A 594 -14.93 -9.00 -19.60
CA MET A 594 -14.46 -8.26 -18.41
C MET A 594 -13.89 -9.17 -17.30
N PRO A 595 -12.76 -9.87 -17.51
CA PRO A 595 -12.24 -10.87 -16.55
C PRO A 595 -11.69 -10.26 -15.25
N HIS A 596 -11.36 -8.97 -15.26
CA HIS A 596 -10.80 -8.24 -14.11
C HIS A 596 -11.88 -7.59 -13.22
N LEU A 597 -13.15 -7.58 -13.63
CA LEU A 597 -14.22 -6.89 -12.91
C LEU A 597 -14.43 -7.51 -11.52
N SER A 598 -14.20 -6.70 -10.49
CA SER A 598 -14.22 -7.10 -9.08
C SER A 598 -15.46 -6.58 -8.33
N PHE A 599 -16.02 -5.46 -8.80
CA PHE A 599 -17.19 -4.79 -8.23
C PHE A 599 -18.17 -4.41 -9.35
N LEU A 600 -19.42 -4.83 -9.20
CA LEU A 600 -20.54 -4.45 -10.06
C LEU A 600 -21.72 -3.96 -9.20
N HIS A 601 -22.10 -2.70 -9.38
CA HIS A 601 -23.33 -2.12 -8.83
C HIS A 601 -24.24 -1.68 -9.97
N LEU A 602 -25.47 -2.20 -10.00
CA LEU A 602 -26.55 -1.81 -10.89
C LEU A 602 -27.73 -1.37 -10.03
N GLY A 603 -27.93 -0.06 -9.91
CA GLY A 603 -28.88 0.59 -9.02
C GLY A 603 -29.85 1.51 -9.75
N SER A 604 -31.11 1.59 -9.29
CA SER A 604 -32.09 2.58 -9.75
C SER A 604 -32.31 2.62 -11.27
N ILE A 605 -32.36 1.44 -11.91
CA ILE A 605 -32.63 1.26 -13.36
C ILE A 605 -33.96 0.51 -13.60
N PRO A 606 -35.12 1.04 -13.14
CA PRO A 606 -36.36 0.29 -13.01
C PRO A 606 -37.02 -0.14 -14.32
N ASN A 607 -36.53 0.33 -15.48
CA ASN A 607 -37.06 -0.05 -16.80
C ASN A 607 -36.40 -1.31 -17.39
N VAL A 608 -35.24 -1.73 -16.89
CA VAL A 608 -34.47 -2.85 -17.45
C VAL A 608 -35.18 -4.19 -17.17
N GLU A 609 -35.66 -4.86 -18.22
CA GLU A 609 -36.42 -6.12 -18.07
C GLU A 609 -35.55 -7.38 -17.90
N LYS A 610 -34.28 -7.32 -18.30
CA LYS A 610 -33.32 -8.44 -18.36
C LYS A 610 -31.90 -7.92 -18.15
N LEU A 611 -31.07 -8.68 -17.43
CA LEU A 611 -29.62 -8.43 -17.34
C LEU A 611 -28.85 -9.42 -18.25
N PRO A 612 -27.67 -9.06 -18.77
CA PRO A 612 -26.79 -10.00 -19.47
C PRO A 612 -26.28 -11.12 -18.54
N SER A 613 -25.66 -12.14 -19.12
CA SER A 613 -24.95 -13.17 -18.35
C SER A 613 -23.83 -12.56 -17.50
N LEU A 614 -23.63 -13.09 -16.30
CA LEU A 614 -22.51 -12.75 -15.41
C LEU A 614 -21.40 -13.81 -15.43
N SER A 615 -21.54 -14.90 -16.20
CA SER A 615 -20.69 -16.10 -16.06
C SER A 615 -19.25 -15.98 -16.58
N SER A 616 -18.94 -14.88 -17.27
CA SER A 616 -17.58 -14.43 -17.58
C SER A 616 -16.83 -13.86 -16.37
N LEU A 617 -17.56 -13.29 -15.39
CA LEU A 617 -17.05 -12.42 -14.32
C LEU A 617 -16.40 -13.19 -13.16
N LYS A 618 -15.45 -14.06 -13.50
CA LYS A 618 -14.67 -14.92 -12.57
C LYS A 618 -13.75 -14.13 -11.61
N GLY A 619 -13.68 -12.81 -11.78
CA GLY A 619 -13.02 -11.87 -10.87
C GLY A 619 -13.95 -11.28 -9.79
N LEU A 620 -15.28 -11.40 -9.95
CA LEU A 620 -16.28 -10.62 -9.20
C LEU A 620 -16.31 -11.01 -7.72
N ARG A 621 -16.34 -10.00 -6.86
CA ARG A 621 -16.38 -10.12 -5.39
C ARG A 621 -17.61 -9.44 -4.80
N TYR A 622 -18.01 -8.31 -5.39
CA TYR A 622 -19.14 -7.48 -4.96
C TYR A 622 -20.17 -7.40 -6.08
N LEU A 623 -21.40 -7.82 -5.79
CA LEU A 623 -22.55 -7.68 -6.70
C LEU A 623 -23.70 -7.01 -5.95
N THR A 624 -24.09 -5.82 -6.40
CA THR A 624 -25.27 -5.11 -5.91
C THR A 624 -26.28 -4.92 -7.03
N LEU A 625 -27.49 -5.42 -6.81
CA LEU A 625 -28.65 -5.33 -7.69
C LEU A 625 -29.77 -4.59 -6.94
N ALA A 626 -30.02 -3.32 -7.28
CA ALA A 626 -30.90 -2.45 -6.50
C ALA A 626 -31.94 -1.72 -7.35
N VAL A 627 -33.22 -1.78 -6.97
CA VAL A 627 -34.32 -1.03 -7.62
C VAL A 627 -34.41 -1.38 -9.11
N LEU A 628 -34.67 -2.67 -9.35
CA LEU A 628 -34.71 -3.31 -10.66
C LEU A 628 -36.16 -3.74 -10.96
N ASP A 629 -37.07 -2.77 -10.91
CA ASP A 629 -38.50 -3.04 -10.73
C ASP A 629 -39.14 -3.80 -11.91
N SER A 630 -38.62 -3.61 -13.13
CA SER A 630 -39.02 -4.38 -14.32
C SER A 630 -38.24 -5.69 -14.52
N LEU A 631 -37.24 -6.03 -13.70
CA LEU A 631 -36.40 -7.21 -13.95
C LEU A 631 -37.19 -8.53 -13.78
N LYS A 632 -37.28 -9.32 -14.85
CA LYS A 632 -38.05 -10.57 -14.88
C LYS A 632 -37.42 -11.70 -14.06
N GLU A 633 -36.10 -11.78 -14.10
CA GLU A 633 -35.29 -12.86 -13.51
C GLU A 633 -33.92 -12.32 -13.12
N ILE A 634 -33.35 -12.83 -12.03
CA ILE A 634 -31.96 -12.54 -11.65
C ILE A 634 -31.06 -13.46 -12.49
N PRO A 635 -30.00 -12.94 -13.15
CA PRO A 635 -29.13 -13.76 -13.99
C PRO A 635 -28.39 -14.84 -13.19
N SER A 636 -28.03 -15.95 -13.84
CA SER A 636 -27.36 -17.06 -13.15
C SER A 636 -26.06 -16.64 -12.47
N PHE A 637 -25.79 -17.26 -11.32
CA PHE A 637 -24.57 -17.08 -10.54
C PHE A 637 -23.42 -18.01 -10.98
N ASP A 638 -23.62 -18.82 -12.03
CA ASP A 638 -22.58 -19.67 -12.61
C ASP A 638 -21.28 -18.90 -12.87
N GLY A 639 -20.14 -19.44 -12.44
CA GLY A 639 -18.83 -18.80 -12.62
C GLY A 639 -18.45 -17.75 -11.57
N LEU A 640 -19.38 -17.27 -10.74
CA LEU A 640 -19.15 -16.24 -9.70
C LEU A 640 -18.50 -16.79 -8.41
N SER A 641 -17.58 -17.75 -8.52
CA SER A 641 -17.02 -18.49 -7.37
C SER A 641 -16.17 -17.66 -6.40
N LYS A 642 -15.80 -16.43 -6.77
CA LYS A 642 -15.10 -15.45 -5.91
C LYS A 642 -16.02 -14.43 -5.23
N LEU A 643 -17.32 -14.48 -5.49
CA LEU A 643 -18.28 -13.52 -4.94
C LEU A 643 -18.33 -13.65 -3.41
N SER A 644 -17.98 -12.58 -2.69
CA SER A 644 -17.96 -12.55 -1.22
C SER A 644 -19.14 -11.81 -0.62
N ASP A 645 -19.72 -10.87 -1.37
CA ASP A 645 -20.74 -9.93 -0.91
C ASP A 645 -21.83 -9.76 -2.00
N LEU A 646 -23.03 -10.29 -1.73
CA LEU A 646 -24.20 -10.21 -2.61
C LEU A 646 -25.30 -9.36 -1.95
N THR A 647 -25.73 -8.28 -2.62
CA THR A 647 -26.80 -7.40 -2.13
C THR A 647 -27.90 -7.27 -3.18
N ILE A 648 -29.12 -7.67 -2.81
CA ILE A 648 -30.32 -7.56 -3.64
C ILE A 648 -31.34 -6.68 -2.91
N ILE A 649 -31.81 -5.62 -3.57
CA ILE A 649 -32.73 -4.62 -3.02
C ILE A 649 -33.82 -4.35 -4.05
N ASN A 650 -35.09 -4.47 -3.66
CA ASN A 650 -36.23 -4.06 -4.49
C ASN A 650 -36.28 -4.74 -5.88
N ALA A 651 -36.37 -6.08 -5.88
CA ALA A 651 -36.62 -6.89 -7.07
C ALA A 651 -38.06 -7.43 -7.04
N VAL A 652 -39.05 -6.59 -7.38
CA VAL A 652 -40.49 -6.89 -7.21
C VAL A 652 -41.04 -7.91 -8.21
N ARG A 653 -40.42 -8.04 -9.39
CA ARG A 653 -40.88 -8.90 -10.48
C ARG A 653 -40.08 -10.21 -10.62
N ALA A 654 -38.86 -10.28 -10.08
CA ALA A 654 -38.04 -11.49 -10.08
C ALA A 654 -38.55 -12.51 -9.05
N THR A 655 -39.28 -13.52 -9.51
CA THR A 655 -40.04 -14.45 -8.65
C THR A 655 -39.20 -15.56 -8.01
N THR A 656 -37.96 -15.75 -8.42
CA THR A 656 -37.03 -16.79 -7.92
C THR A 656 -35.62 -16.23 -7.72
N LEU A 657 -34.79 -16.95 -6.97
CA LEU A 657 -33.33 -16.78 -6.98
C LEU A 657 -32.69 -17.90 -7.81
N PRO A 658 -31.54 -17.65 -8.47
CA PRO A 658 -30.70 -18.71 -9.02
C PRO A 658 -30.15 -19.63 -7.92
N ALA A 659 -29.68 -20.82 -8.31
CA ALA A 659 -28.94 -21.71 -7.42
C ALA A 659 -27.67 -21.03 -6.89
N MET A 660 -27.39 -21.19 -5.60
CA MET A 660 -26.25 -20.55 -4.91
C MET A 660 -25.03 -21.47 -4.83
N THR A 661 -25.15 -22.72 -5.30
CA THR A 661 -24.05 -23.70 -5.43
C THR A 661 -22.76 -23.13 -6.06
N PRO A 662 -22.80 -22.22 -7.06
CA PRO A 662 -21.59 -21.60 -7.60
C PRO A 662 -20.87 -20.62 -6.65
N LEU A 663 -21.56 -20.08 -5.63
CA LEU A 663 -21.11 -18.97 -4.79
C LEU A 663 -20.20 -19.40 -3.63
N THR A 664 -19.16 -20.19 -3.94
CA THR A 664 -18.30 -20.87 -2.96
C THR A 664 -17.50 -19.96 -2.02
N SER A 665 -17.45 -18.65 -2.26
CA SER A 665 -16.76 -17.66 -1.43
C SER A 665 -17.69 -16.71 -0.66
N LEU A 666 -19.01 -16.95 -0.68
CA LEU A 666 -20.00 -15.99 -0.17
C LEU A 666 -19.91 -15.85 1.37
N THR A 667 -19.64 -14.63 1.85
CA THR A 667 -19.52 -14.31 3.28
C THR A 667 -20.61 -13.37 3.79
N LYS A 668 -21.24 -12.59 2.89
CA LYS A 668 -22.37 -11.73 3.22
C LYS A 668 -23.41 -11.81 2.11
N MET A 669 -24.66 -12.08 2.49
CA MET A 669 -25.82 -11.82 1.64
C MET A 669 -26.78 -10.86 2.34
N VAL A 670 -27.38 -9.96 1.56
CA VAL A 670 -28.40 -9.00 1.99
C VAL A 670 -29.55 -9.04 0.99
N LEU A 671 -30.77 -9.25 1.47
CA LEU A 671 -31.98 -9.30 0.65
C LEU A 671 -33.04 -8.38 1.25
N ARG A 672 -33.10 -7.14 0.76
CA ARG A 672 -33.92 -6.04 1.30
C ARG A 672 -35.28 -5.92 0.58
N PRO A 673 -36.30 -5.35 1.25
CA PRO A 673 -37.56 -4.98 0.61
C PRO A 673 -37.41 -4.05 -0.61
N LYS A 674 -38.31 -4.12 -1.60
CA LYS A 674 -39.38 -5.12 -1.81
C LYS A 674 -38.92 -6.19 -2.81
N SER A 675 -38.58 -7.39 -2.34
CA SER A 675 -38.07 -8.47 -3.20
C SER A 675 -39.04 -9.65 -3.20
N ALA A 676 -39.52 -10.06 -4.39
CA ALA A 676 -40.70 -10.93 -4.51
C ALA A 676 -40.56 -12.28 -3.77
N VAL A 677 -39.35 -12.85 -3.81
CA VAL A 677 -38.95 -14.09 -3.15
C VAL A 677 -39.17 -14.12 -1.63
N CYS A 678 -39.26 -12.95 -0.98
CA CYS A 678 -39.59 -12.80 0.44
C CYS A 678 -41.09 -12.95 0.74
N CYS A 679 -41.94 -12.79 -0.27
CA CYS A 679 -43.39 -12.69 -0.14
C CYS A 679 -44.13 -13.85 -0.82
N ASN A 680 -43.61 -14.33 -1.94
CA ASN A 680 -44.32 -15.21 -2.87
C ASN A 680 -44.33 -16.70 -2.49
N GLY A 681 -43.62 -17.09 -1.43
CA GLY A 681 -43.49 -18.47 -0.97
C GLY A 681 -42.24 -19.22 -1.47
N PHE A 682 -41.38 -18.59 -2.27
CA PHE A 682 -40.17 -19.23 -2.82
C PHE A 682 -39.20 -19.69 -1.72
N ILE A 683 -38.88 -18.82 -0.76
CA ILE A 683 -37.96 -19.11 0.36
C ILE A 683 -38.70 -19.77 1.53
N SER A 684 -39.85 -19.19 1.93
CA SER A 684 -40.63 -19.58 3.11
C SER A 684 -41.47 -20.85 2.95
N GLY A 685 -41.61 -21.39 1.73
CA GLY A 685 -42.53 -22.48 1.41
C GLY A 685 -44.00 -22.08 1.31
N ALA A 686 -44.41 -21.00 1.98
CA ALA A 686 -45.78 -20.47 2.03
C ALA A 686 -45.82 -18.99 1.61
N CYS A 687 -46.69 -18.67 0.65
CA CYS A 687 -46.91 -17.30 0.20
C CYS A 687 -47.57 -16.46 1.30
N ASN A 688 -46.98 -15.31 1.63
CA ASN A 688 -47.48 -14.43 2.67
C ASN A 688 -47.39 -12.95 2.24
N MET A 689 -48.49 -12.45 1.68
CA MET A 689 -48.61 -11.05 1.24
C MET A 689 -49.01 -10.07 2.37
N THR A 690 -49.11 -10.51 3.63
CA THR A 690 -49.50 -9.63 4.77
C THR A 690 -48.31 -9.06 5.55
N MET A 691 -47.07 -9.50 5.27
CA MET A 691 -45.88 -8.86 5.82
C MET A 691 -45.74 -7.41 5.37
N ALA A 692 -45.14 -6.55 6.19
CA ALA A 692 -45.00 -5.11 5.91
C ALA A 692 -44.22 -4.81 4.61
N GLN A 693 -43.28 -5.68 4.23
CA GLN A 693 -42.54 -5.59 2.97
C GLN A 693 -43.37 -6.00 1.74
N CYS A 694 -44.47 -6.74 1.92
CA CYS A 694 -45.22 -7.38 0.84
C CYS A 694 -46.50 -6.62 0.43
N LEU A 695 -46.97 -5.70 1.27
CA LEU A 695 -48.16 -4.88 1.02
C LEU A 695 -48.09 -4.17 -0.35
N PRO A 696 -49.20 -4.05 -1.09
CA PRO A 696 -49.22 -3.42 -2.41
C PRO A 696 -48.94 -1.93 -2.31
N ILE A 697 -48.11 -1.40 -3.21
CA ILE A 697 -47.81 0.03 -3.33
C ILE A 697 -48.61 0.61 -4.51
N ALA A 698 -49.16 1.81 -4.36
CA ALA A 698 -50.08 2.38 -5.36
C ALA A 698 -49.41 2.76 -6.71
N SER A 699 -48.10 3.03 -6.69
CA SER A 699 -47.27 3.30 -7.88
C SER A 699 -46.71 2.03 -8.55
N GLU A 700 -46.90 0.85 -7.95
CA GLU A 700 -46.18 -0.38 -8.29
C GLU A 700 -46.68 -1.04 -9.57
N LYS A 701 -45.88 -0.94 -10.64
CA LYS A 701 -46.18 -1.50 -11.98
C LYS A 701 -46.28 -3.04 -12.00
N TYR A 702 -45.56 -3.72 -11.11
CA TYR A 702 -45.46 -5.18 -11.04
C TYR A 702 -45.51 -5.67 -9.58
N PRO A 703 -46.70 -5.72 -8.94
CA PRO A 703 -46.81 -6.24 -7.58
C PRO A 703 -46.43 -7.72 -7.52
N PRO A 704 -45.78 -8.18 -6.44
CA PRO A 704 -45.33 -9.56 -6.33
C PRO A 704 -46.52 -10.52 -6.29
N THR A 705 -46.45 -11.60 -7.07
CA THR A 705 -47.44 -12.69 -7.11
C THR A 705 -46.88 -13.93 -6.42
N CYS A 706 -47.77 -14.76 -5.84
CA CYS A 706 -47.36 -16.07 -5.30
C CYS A 706 -46.77 -16.97 -6.41
N THR A 707 -45.87 -17.87 -6.03
CA THR A 707 -45.28 -18.87 -6.94
C THR A 707 -45.34 -20.26 -6.32
N ASP A 708 -45.38 -21.29 -7.16
CA ASP A 708 -45.23 -22.70 -6.77
C ASP A 708 -43.77 -23.17 -6.81
N ALA A 709 -42.86 -22.37 -7.39
CA ALA A 709 -41.42 -22.63 -7.35
C ALA A 709 -40.89 -22.53 -5.90
N ARG A 710 -39.92 -23.37 -5.55
CA ARG A 710 -39.30 -23.40 -4.23
C ARG A 710 -37.78 -23.38 -4.38
N ILE A 711 -37.11 -22.76 -3.40
CA ILE A 711 -35.67 -22.86 -3.21
C ILE A 711 -35.25 -24.31 -2.90
N SER A 712 -34.00 -24.69 -3.17
CA SER A 712 -33.47 -25.96 -2.68
C SER A 712 -33.24 -25.91 -1.16
N GLU A 713 -33.28 -27.05 -0.47
CA GLU A 713 -33.00 -27.07 0.97
C GLU A 713 -31.55 -26.68 1.29
N ASP A 714 -30.59 -26.92 0.38
CA ASP A 714 -29.19 -26.52 0.54
C ASP A 714 -29.02 -24.98 0.40
N ASP A 715 -29.59 -24.36 -0.64
CA ASP A 715 -29.54 -22.91 -0.84
C ASP A 715 -30.31 -22.16 0.29
N LYS A 716 -31.37 -22.78 0.82
CA LYS A 716 -32.15 -22.27 1.95
C LYS A 716 -31.38 -22.35 3.27
N ALA A 717 -30.72 -23.48 3.55
CA ALA A 717 -29.85 -23.61 4.70
C ALA A 717 -28.69 -22.58 4.65
N LEU A 718 -28.18 -22.27 3.47
CA LEU A 718 -27.22 -21.18 3.26
C LEU A 718 -27.84 -19.81 3.56
N LEU A 719 -29.05 -19.49 3.06
CA LEU A 719 -29.74 -18.23 3.36
C LEU A 719 -29.96 -18.03 4.87
N ASP A 720 -30.39 -19.08 5.58
CA ASP A 720 -30.66 -19.03 7.02
C ASP A 720 -29.41 -18.64 7.84
N THR A 721 -28.19 -18.92 7.36
CA THR A 721 -26.93 -18.48 8.02
C THR A 721 -26.77 -16.96 8.10
N PHE A 722 -27.39 -16.20 7.19
CA PHE A 722 -27.32 -14.74 7.18
C PHE A 722 -28.39 -14.07 8.06
N GLY A 723 -29.37 -14.83 8.55
CA GLY A 723 -30.39 -14.42 9.50
C GLY A 723 -31.15 -13.16 9.09
N ALA A 724 -31.28 -12.19 10.00
CA ALA A 724 -32.10 -10.98 9.84
C ALA A 724 -31.69 -10.02 8.68
N LYS A 725 -30.62 -10.34 7.93
CA LYS A 725 -30.24 -9.65 6.68
C LYS A 725 -31.08 -10.09 5.47
N ILE A 726 -31.77 -11.23 5.59
CA ILE A 726 -32.61 -11.82 4.55
C ILE A 726 -34.08 -11.52 4.85
N CYS A 727 -34.77 -10.87 3.91
CA CYS A 727 -36.20 -10.59 3.97
C CYS A 727 -36.70 -9.94 5.28
N PRO A 728 -36.03 -8.92 5.84
CA PRO A 728 -36.47 -8.29 7.09
C PRO A 728 -37.88 -7.71 6.95
N ASN A 729 -38.73 -7.93 7.94
CA ASN A 729 -40.12 -7.46 7.97
C ASN A 729 -40.22 -5.96 8.29
N THR A 730 -39.62 -5.13 7.43
CA THR A 730 -39.76 -3.66 7.44
C THR A 730 -40.71 -3.22 6.33
N ALA A 731 -41.36 -2.07 6.49
CA ALA A 731 -42.25 -1.53 5.48
C ALA A 731 -41.49 -1.25 4.17
N ALA A 732 -42.09 -1.63 3.04
CA ALA A 732 -41.59 -1.21 1.73
C ALA A 732 -41.86 0.30 1.51
N VAL A 733 -40.89 1.01 0.95
CA VAL A 733 -40.99 2.46 0.68
C VAL A 733 -41.39 2.66 -0.79
N ASP A 734 -42.44 3.46 -1.02
CA ASP A 734 -42.83 3.91 -2.37
C ASP A 734 -41.79 4.90 -2.90
N ARG A 735 -40.81 4.37 -3.62
CA ARG A 735 -39.64 5.13 -4.07
C ARG A 735 -39.95 6.26 -5.04
N GLU A 736 -41.00 6.14 -5.84
CA GLU A 736 -41.45 7.21 -6.74
C GLU A 736 -42.18 8.30 -5.95
N ALA A 737 -43.03 7.94 -4.99
CA ALA A 737 -43.70 8.91 -4.12
C ALA A 737 -42.77 9.62 -3.13
N THR A 738 -41.64 8.99 -2.73
CA THR A 738 -40.58 9.62 -1.92
C THR A 738 -39.47 10.27 -2.73
N ALA A 739 -39.58 10.33 -4.07
CA ALA A 739 -38.58 11.01 -4.89
C ALA A 739 -38.52 12.51 -4.53
N PRO A 740 -37.37 13.18 -4.66
CA PRO A 740 -37.30 14.64 -4.58
C PRO A 740 -38.29 15.29 -5.55
N THR A 741 -38.95 16.37 -5.11
CA THR A 741 -39.88 17.17 -5.91
C THR A 741 -39.56 18.64 -5.73
N LYS A 742 -40.05 19.52 -6.60
CA LYS A 742 -39.89 20.97 -6.43
C LYS A 742 -40.38 21.48 -5.07
N HIS A 743 -41.47 20.92 -4.54
CA HIS A 743 -41.95 21.27 -3.21
C HIS A 743 -40.95 20.86 -2.12
N THR A 744 -40.48 19.61 -2.14
CA THR A 744 -39.56 19.08 -1.12
C THR A 744 -38.14 19.62 -1.22
N THR A 745 -37.80 20.38 -2.28
CA THR A 745 -36.46 20.93 -2.55
C THR A 745 -36.49 22.46 -2.53
N ASP A 746 -36.92 23.12 -3.61
CA ASP A 746 -36.98 24.58 -3.76
C ASP A 746 -37.82 25.26 -2.67
N GLU A 747 -39.01 24.73 -2.36
CA GLU A 747 -39.98 25.42 -1.49
C GLU A 747 -39.72 25.16 0.01
N LEU A 748 -39.49 23.91 0.41
CA LEU A 748 -39.19 23.57 1.81
C LEU A 748 -37.74 23.92 2.19
N CYS A 749 -36.77 23.63 1.32
CA CYS A 749 -35.34 23.74 1.67
C CYS A 749 -34.64 24.95 1.04
N GLY A 750 -34.98 25.32 -0.20
CA GLY A 750 -34.36 26.46 -0.89
C GLY A 750 -32.86 26.29 -1.15
N GLY A 751 -32.37 25.04 -1.26
CA GLY A 751 -30.95 24.74 -1.44
C GLY A 751 -30.06 24.94 -0.21
N VAL A 752 -30.64 25.07 0.99
CA VAL A 752 -29.93 25.22 2.27
C VAL A 752 -29.89 23.88 3.00
N THR A 753 -28.69 23.33 3.22
CA THR A 753 -28.46 22.09 4.00
C THR A 753 -28.71 22.32 5.49
N TYR A 754 -29.05 21.26 6.23
CA TYR A 754 -29.28 21.17 7.68
C TYR A 754 -30.41 22.05 8.26
N LYS A 755 -31.03 22.90 7.44
CA LYS A 755 -32.26 23.65 7.74
C LYS A 755 -33.38 22.72 8.19
N GLU A 756 -34.17 23.15 9.18
CA GLU A 756 -35.41 22.49 9.58
C GLU A 756 -36.46 22.57 8.46
N CYS A 757 -37.18 21.47 8.25
CA CYS A 757 -38.33 21.42 7.33
C CYS A 757 -39.46 20.57 7.92
N ALA A 758 -40.66 20.68 7.34
CA ALA A 758 -41.81 19.85 7.70
C ALA A 758 -42.50 19.36 6.44
N LEU A 759 -42.61 18.04 6.29
CA LEU A 759 -43.24 17.37 5.15
C LEU A 759 -44.38 16.48 5.66
N ASN A 760 -45.59 16.70 5.17
CA ASN A 760 -46.81 15.97 5.58
C ASN A 760 -47.05 15.97 7.12
N GLY A 761 -46.60 17.02 7.81
CA GLY A 761 -46.70 17.15 9.27
C GLY A 761 -45.58 16.45 10.06
N VAL A 762 -44.61 15.82 9.38
CA VAL A 762 -43.43 15.20 9.99
C VAL A 762 -42.24 16.17 9.92
N GLN A 763 -41.56 16.38 11.04
CA GLN A 763 -40.31 17.16 11.11
C GLN A 763 -39.20 16.44 10.34
N GLY A 764 -38.44 17.20 9.55
CA GLY A 764 -37.32 16.69 8.76
C GLY A 764 -36.14 17.66 8.72
N ILE A 765 -35.09 17.25 8.02
CA ILE A 765 -33.86 18.02 7.79
C ILE A 765 -33.61 18.15 6.30
N CYS A 766 -33.19 19.35 5.86
CA CYS A 766 -32.80 19.57 4.48
C CYS A 766 -31.42 18.95 4.21
N TYR A 767 -31.36 17.87 3.41
CA TYR A 767 -30.13 17.11 3.19
C TYR A 767 -30.11 16.42 1.81
N ASN A 768 -28.92 16.09 1.31
CA ASN A 768 -28.68 15.45 0.01
C ASN A 768 -28.48 13.93 0.16
N THR A 769 -29.53 13.18 0.50
CA THR A 769 -29.43 11.71 0.61
C THR A 769 -29.00 11.09 -0.72
N ARG A 770 -28.14 10.08 -0.66
CA ARG A 770 -27.53 9.40 -1.82
C ARG A 770 -26.77 10.33 -2.79
N MET A 771 -26.43 11.56 -2.40
CA MET A 771 -25.95 12.64 -3.31
C MET A 771 -26.99 13.15 -4.32
N MET A 772 -28.29 12.97 -4.07
CA MET A 772 -29.35 13.62 -4.84
C MET A 772 -29.43 15.13 -4.52
N VAL A 773 -30.36 15.85 -5.15
CA VAL A 773 -30.72 17.22 -4.77
C VAL A 773 -31.05 17.35 -3.27
N ILE A 774 -30.66 18.47 -2.66
CA ILE A 774 -31.01 18.79 -1.27
C ILE A 774 -32.54 18.84 -1.11
N ASN A 775 -33.11 17.89 -0.37
CA ASN A 775 -34.54 17.78 -0.13
C ASN A 775 -34.87 17.68 1.37
N CYS A 776 -36.16 17.82 1.71
CA CYS A 776 -36.65 17.62 3.06
C CYS A 776 -36.72 16.12 3.39
N GLU A 777 -35.69 15.61 4.06
CA GLU A 777 -35.57 14.23 4.51
C GLU A 777 -36.17 14.06 5.92
N THR A 778 -37.17 13.19 6.06
CA THR A 778 -37.89 12.97 7.33
C THR A 778 -37.37 11.76 8.13
N THR A 779 -36.41 11.02 7.59
CA THR A 779 -35.73 9.92 8.29
C THR A 779 -34.90 10.47 9.44
N SER A 780 -35.33 10.21 10.68
CA SER A 780 -34.72 10.73 11.91
C SER A 780 -33.23 10.43 12.09
N GLY A 781 -32.71 9.40 11.40
CA GLY A 781 -31.28 9.09 11.34
C GLY A 781 -30.42 10.25 10.84
N PHE A 782 -30.87 11.06 9.87
CA PHE A 782 -30.10 12.22 9.39
C PHE A 782 -30.14 13.40 10.36
N ILE A 783 -31.23 13.57 11.10
CA ILE A 783 -31.32 14.54 12.21
C ILE A 783 -30.35 14.11 13.33
N ALA A 784 -30.33 12.82 13.68
CA ALA A 784 -29.40 12.26 14.67
C ALA A 784 -27.94 12.40 14.22
N MET A 785 -27.63 12.12 12.94
CA MET A 785 -26.32 12.30 12.32
C MET A 785 -25.80 13.72 12.54
N ARG A 786 -26.57 14.75 12.15
CA ARG A 786 -26.08 16.14 12.24
C ARG A 786 -25.99 16.63 13.68
N LYS A 787 -26.91 16.23 14.57
CA LYS A 787 -26.79 16.49 16.02
C LYS A 787 -25.51 15.88 16.61
N LEU A 788 -25.15 14.67 16.21
CA LEU A 788 -23.93 13.99 16.65
C LEU A 788 -22.66 14.66 16.08
N GLN A 789 -22.70 15.16 14.84
CA GLN A 789 -21.61 15.94 14.24
C GLN A 789 -21.37 17.25 15.01
N ILE A 790 -22.43 18.02 15.28
CA ILE A 790 -22.37 19.25 16.10
C ILE A 790 -21.82 18.94 17.49
N GLN A 791 -22.33 17.91 18.16
CA GLN A 791 -21.88 17.50 19.50
C GLN A 791 -20.40 17.11 19.54
N ARG A 792 -19.86 16.50 18.47
CA ARG A 792 -18.44 16.12 18.36
C ARG A 792 -17.54 17.23 17.82
N GLY A 793 -18.11 18.26 17.18
CA GLY A 793 -17.36 19.32 16.50
C GLY A 793 -16.72 18.89 15.17
N VAL A 794 -17.36 17.97 14.44
CA VAL A 794 -16.82 17.33 13.22
C VAL A 794 -17.69 17.59 11.99
N GLY A 795 -17.11 17.48 10.79
CA GLY A 795 -17.78 17.82 9.53
C GLY A 795 -17.75 19.32 9.22
N GLU A 796 -18.72 19.77 8.43
CA GLU A 796 -18.88 21.19 8.13
C GLU A 796 -19.23 21.96 9.41
N PRO A 797 -18.55 23.09 9.73
CA PRO A 797 -18.91 23.94 10.86
C PRO A 797 -20.39 24.30 10.83
N CYS A 798 -21.06 24.27 11.99
CA CYS A 798 -22.49 24.50 12.03
C CYS A 798 -22.85 25.98 11.90
N ASP A 799 -23.97 26.25 11.23
CA ASP A 799 -24.52 27.59 11.04
C ASP A 799 -25.50 27.91 12.20
N PRO A 800 -25.22 28.89 13.08
CA PRO A 800 -26.11 29.19 14.21
C PRO A 800 -27.47 29.79 13.83
N GLU A 801 -27.64 30.34 12.62
CA GLU A 801 -28.93 30.84 12.15
C GLU A 801 -29.80 29.69 11.59
N VAL A 802 -29.17 28.71 10.93
CA VAL A 802 -29.86 27.57 10.28
C VAL A 802 -30.02 26.35 11.19
N GLU A 803 -29.07 26.11 12.09
CA GLU A 803 -28.90 24.86 12.85
C GLU A 803 -29.10 24.99 14.37
N ALA A 804 -29.61 26.13 14.86
CA ALA A 804 -29.96 26.29 16.29
C ALA A 804 -30.94 25.20 16.79
N TRP A 805 -31.85 24.74 15.94
CA TRP A 805 -32.79 23.63 16.23
C TRP A 805 -32.09 22.26 16.40
N LEU A 806 -30.85 22.14 15.92
CA LEU A 806 -29.98 20.99 16.10
C LEU A 806 -29.10 21.10 17.36
N GLY A 807 -29.00 22.28 17.96
CA GLY A 807 -28.11 22.57 19.08
C GLY A 807 -26.78 23.24 18.70
N CYS A 808 -26.69 23.83 17.50
CA CYS A 808 -25.62 24.79 17.19
C CYS A 808 -25.78 26.05 18.05
N ALA A 809 -24.66 26.68 18.46
CA ALA A 809 -24.62 27.80 19.41
C ALA A 809 -23.40 28.70 19.18
#